data_AF-A0A2E6BNU4-F1
#
_entry.id   AF-A0A2E6BNU4-F1
#
_cell.length_a   1.000
_cell.length_b   1.000
_cell.length_c   1.000
_cell.angle_alpha   90.00
_cell.angle_beta   90.00
_cell.angle_gamma   90.00
#
_symmetry.space_group_name_H-M   'P 1'
#
loop_
_entity.id
_entity.type
_entity.pdbx_description
1 polymer ?
#
loop_
_entity_poly.entity_id
_entity_poly.type
_entity_poly.pdbx_seq_one_letter_code
_entity_poly.pdbx_strand_id
1 'polypeptide(L)'
;MIKTYNFNSINFFISGFFAIISTWILLGATPYLRLGGMFIQVETQIIYLHSLCAAMMLYKIFENIILTKKRKNIVPDNLLTLLPLGLATSSLFLSLLKGSFYKDLLGTPQLGQGTLWYFDLYVMILVFSSFLTHRRARIIMLINLVILTTLATVFTIKPFFMGINVSFYNFTDYLCFYGSLCFIIFTTLTKNKILLISGYIILGLYLLPLKNNAAYFLWIIVFLAVFIYYLLDQIKFKVVEKFKDLLYSNIALTAYIFVASTLILLSSIIFWSGEYGIPEKITKSVFSSLVVRGKIAEISLLSMFDFKNFFLGNGWGEVPQILLANMSAWHYDQLTLGYNLHFHTHNELFEHLVSIGIIGFLLFVFQIFYIFKYSESKEIFTKMSWFFFFSLTCFWFIFSGTLPLIAVSIACLWEKATINKPKNLYYEKLVELKRKFQNLLHVGILFLMILGTKATYDTIKMHDKLSQANLLSHVETYKISSDKKEKYHCKNYFKDFDRGGYMIPPMIDNYTNYLIKIEKNEINNNSAAILKLLFCIAEEIIASDKASLDLISSVMQAESRLYFSEYESLKELIYSKKDISMWMNRVYKIADLAPKRGDLLIPSMAYFIENGNAEEIIELCKNKKVEGIKAYCELVFAFNILKDDTLSQRQLNVALEHLKKAVEDGILREKIYGWWYNAFKVGKLQGYSKEGIPLSPDILFHVSHEEAINILKILSDYKPIQ
;
A
#
# COMPACT_ATOMS: atom_id res chain seq x y z
N MET A 1 17.82 -13.19 51.82
CA MET A 1 17.90 -11.71 51.85
C MET A 1 18.67 -11.25 50.61
N ILE A 2 18.02 -11.18 49.46
CA ILE A 2 18.66 -10.76 48.19
C ILE A 2 18.86 -9.24 48.28
N LYS A 3 20.13 -8.78 48.28
CA LYS A 3 20.49 -7.36 48.16
C LYS A 3 19.65 -6.76 47.03
N THR A 4 18.81 -5.78 47.36
CA THR A 4 18.04 -4.99 46.41
C THR A 4 19.00 -4.23 45.50
N TYR A 5 19.48 -4.89 44.44
CA TYR A 5 19.96 -4.19 43.26
C TYR A 5 18.89 -3.17 42.89
N ASN A 6 19.31 -1.94 42.62
CA ASN A 6 18.41 -0.84 42.32
C ASN A 6 17.67 -1.19 41.02
N PHE A 7 16.45 -1.71 41.13
CA PHE A 7 15.65 -2.21 40.00
C PHE A 7 15.50 -1.15 38.90
N ASN A 8 15.55 0.13 39.26
CA ASN A 8 15.57 1.23 38.30
C ASN A 8 16.77 1.17 37.35
N SER A 9 17.96 0.75 37.84
CA SER A 9 19.13 0.52 37.00
C SER A 9 18.92 -0.67 36.06
N ILE A 10 18.35 -1.79 36.55
CA ILE A 10 18.04 -2.96 35.70
C ILE A 10 17.06 -2.57 34.58
N ASN A 11 15.96 -1.87 34.92
CA ASN A 11 14.99 -1.39 33.93
C ASN A 11 15.62 -0.43 32.90
N PHE A 12 16.51 0.45 33.35
CA PHE A 12 17.26 1.34 32.46
C PHE A 12 18.10 0.55 31.44
N PHE A 13 18.85 -0.47 31.88
CA PHE A 13 19.67 -1.28 30.99
C PHE A 13 18.84 -2.16 30.04
N ILE A 14 17.80 -2.83 30.53
CA ILE A 14 16.92 -3.67 29.70
C ILE A 14 16.22 -2.81 28.64
N SER A 15 15.66 -1.67 29.03
CA SER A 15 14.98 -0.78 28.09
C SER A 15 15.95 -0.15 27.10
N GLY A 16 17.18 0.16 27.51
CA GLY A 16 18.25 0.60 26.61
C GLY A 16 18.67 -0.46 25.60
N PHE A 17 18.80 -1.72 26.04
CA PHE A 17 19.08 -2.87 25.17
C PHE A 17 17.97 -3.05 24.12
N PHE A 18 16.70 -3.04 24.55
CA PHE A 18 15.56 -3.08 23.63
C PHE A 18 15.55 -1.91 22.65
N ALA A 19 15.80 -0.67 23.11
CA ALA A 19 15.85 0.49 22.24
C ALA A 19 16.94 0.38 21.17
N ILE A 20 18.15 -0.06 21.54
CA ILE A 20 19.25 -0.25 20.60
C ILE A 20 18.89 -1.36 19.60
N ILE A 21 18.58 -2.58 20.06
CA ILE A 21 18.34 -3.72 19.16
C ILE A 21 17.19 -3.46 18.20
N SER A 22 16.12 -2.82 18.67
CA SER A 22 14.95 -2.56 17.80
C SER A 22 15.30 -1.66 16.63
N THR A 23 16.20 -0.68 16.80
CA THR A 23 16.64 0.15 15.68
C THR A 23 17.42 -0.64 14.61
N TRP A 24 18.00 -1.79 14.97
CA TRP A 24 18.70 -2.69 14.04
C TRP A 24 17.78 -3.70 13.34
N ILE A 25 16.46 -3.63 13.53
CA ILE A 25 15.49 -4.45 12.76
C ILE A 25 15.65 -4.26 11.25
N LEU A 26 16.16 -3.10 10.82
CA LEU A 26 16.56 -2.83 9.43
C LEU A 26 17.48 -3.92 8.83
N LEU A 27 18.26 -4.63 9.64
CA LEU A 27 19.08 -5.76 9.17
C LEU A 27 18.22 -6.85 8.51
N GLY A 28 16.94 -6.99 8.88
CA GLY A 28 15.99 -7.87 8.20
C GLY A 28 15.75 -7.52 6.72
N ALA A 29 16.10 -6.31 6.27
CA ALA A 29 16.13 -5.96 4.85
C ALA A 29 17.37 -6.47 4.12
N THR A 30 18.41 -6.96 4.77
CA THR A 30 19.64 -7.38 4.08
C THR A 30 19.47 -8.76 3.44
N PRO A 31 19.93 -9.00 2.20
CA PRO A 31 19.67 -10.24 1.46
C PRO A 31 19.90 -11.55 2.24
N TYR A 32 20.89 -11.60 3.13
CA TYR A 32 21.26 -12.77 3.92
C TYR A 32 20.33 -13.07 5.11
N LEU A 33 19.61 -12.06 5.59
CA LEU A 33 18.68 -12.21 6.72
C LEU A 33 17.22 -12.29 6.26
N ARG A 34 16.95 -12.07 4.96
CA ARG A 34 15.62 -12.18 4.39
C ARG A 34 15.12 -13.61 4.44
N LEU A 35 13.85 -13.78 4.77
CA LEU A 35 13.21 -15.11 4.87
C LEU A 35 12.55 -15.57 3.56
N GLY A 36 12.80 -14.88 2.44
CA GLY A 36 12.37 -15.31 1.10
C GLY A 36 10.93 -14.97 0.72
N GLY A 37 10.28 -14.00 1.37
CA GLY A 37 8.89 -13.61 1.04
C GLY A 37 8.76 -12.77 -0.24
N MET A 38 7.53 -12.32 -0.56
CA MET A 38 7.26 -11.50 -1.74
C MET A 38 7.83 -10.08 -1.60
N PHE A 39 7.65 -9.47 -0.43
CA PHE A 39 8.15 -8.12 -0.14
C PHE A 39 9.43 -8.24 0.68
N ILE A 40 10.46 -8.71 -0.01
CA ILE A 40 11.76 -9.14 0.54
C ILE A 40 12.43 -8.09 1.44
N GLN A 41 12.15 -6.79 1.26
CA GLN A 41 12.77 -5.72 2.04
C GLN A 41 12.05 -5.43 3.37
N VAL A 42 10.83 -5.92 3.56
CA VAL A 42 9.94 -5.47 4.66
C VAL A 42 9.42 -6.63 5.50
N GLU A 43 9.06 -7.78 4.92
CA GLU A 43 8.36 -8.86 5.65
C GLU A 43 9.18 -9.44 6.82
N THR A 44 10.49 -9.65 6.64
CA THR A 44 11.37 -10.07 7.75
C THR A 44 11.45 -9.01 8.84
N GLN A 45 11.46 -7.72 8.48
CA GLN A 45 11.49 -6.62 9.46
C GLN A 45 10.23 -6.63 10.32
N ILE A 46 9.06 -6.89 9.72
CA ILE A 46 7.78 -7.00 10.44
C ILE A 46 7.85 -8.14 11.47
N ILE A 47 8.35 -9.30 11.09
CA ILE A 47 8.51 -10.45 12.00
C ILE A 47 9.41 -10.08 13.19
N TYR A 48 10.56 -9.47 12.93
CA TYR A 48 11.48 -9.06 14.00
C TYR A 48 10.87 -8.00 14.89
N LEU A 49 10.15 -7.03 14.32
CA LEU A 49 9.46 -5.97 15.04
C LEU A 49 8.41 -6.52 16.00
N HIS A 50 7.44 -7.29 15.50
CA HIS A 50 6.39 -7.89 16.33
C HIS A 50 6.98 -8.82 17.41
N SER A 51 8.02 -9.60 17.07
CA SER A 51 8.69 -10.50 18.02
C SER A 51 9.39 -9.73 19.14
N LEU A 52 10.10 -8.65 18.81
CA LEU A 52 10.75 -7.80 19.80
C LEU A 52 9.74 -7.07 20.67
N CYS A 53 8.64 -6.58 20.10
CA CYS A 53 7.55 -5.96 20.84
C CYS A 53 6.83 -6.99 21.75
N ALA A 54 6.65 -8.23 21.32
CA ALA A 54 6.15 -9.31 22.18
C ALA A 54 7.10 -9.53 23.38
N ALA A 55 8.41 -9.60 23.15
CA ALA A 55 9.39 -9.73 24.23
C ALA A 55 9.37 -8.52 25.19
N MET A 56 9.24 -7.30 24.65
CA MET A 56 9.10 -6.09 25.45
C MET A 56 7.81 -6.08 26.28
N MET A 57 6.70 -6.61 25.74
CA MET A 57 5.45 -6.71 26.47
C MET A 57 5.49 -7.75 27.57
N LEU A 58 6.11 -8.90 27.31
CA LEU A 58 6.39 -9.89 28.35
C LEU A 58 7.23 -9.28 29.47
N TYR A 59 8.26 -8.50 29.12
CA TYR A 59 9.05 -7.74 30.07
C TYR A 59 8.19 -6.75 30.89
N LYS A 60 7.29 -5.99 30.26
CA LYS A 60 6.40 -5.04 30.97
C LYS A 60 5.41 -5.72 31.89
N ILE A 61 4.84 -6.86 31.49
CA ILE A 61 3.97 -7.68 32.35
C ILE A 61 4.74 -8.16 33.58
N PHE A 62 5.96 -8.69 33.38
CA PHE A 62 6.82 -9.13 34.48
C PHE A 62 7.24 -7.98 35.41
N GLU A 63 7.62 -6.82 34.83
CA GLU A 63 7.90 -5.58 35.58
C GLU A 63 6.71 -5.22 36.47
N ASN A 64 5.50 -5.19 35.91
CA ASN A 64 4.29 -4.83 36.63
C ASN A 64 3.96 -5.82 37.75
N ILE A 65 4.08 -7.13 37.51
CA ILE A 65 3.80 -8.18 38.51
C ILE A 65 4.79 -8.09 39.68
N ILE A 66 6.10 -8.00 39.41
CA ILE A 66 7.13 -8.03 40.47
C ILE A 66 7.18 -6.73 41.26
N LEU A 67 7.02 -5.57 40.60
CA LEU A 67 7.09 -4.27 41.26
C LEU A 67 5.81 -3.82 41.96
N THR A 68 4.73 -4.61 41.87
CA THR A 68 3.42 -4.33 42.49
C THR A 68 3.50 -3.94 43.97
N LYS A 69 4.50 -4.45 44.71
CA LYS A 69 4.64 -4.17 46.16
C LYS A 69 5.37 -2.87 46.49
N LYS A 70 6.06 -2.20 45.56
CA LYS A 70 6.95 -1.06 45.87
C LYS A 70 6.65 0.25 45.13
N ARG A 71 5.99 0.24 43.97
CA ARG A 71 5.65 1.48 43.24
C ARG A 71 4.21 1.92 43.52
N LYS A 72 4.03 2.92 44.39
CA LYS A 72 2.77 3.71 44.48
C LYS A 72 2.55 4.64 43.27
N ASN A 73 3.54 4.74 42.37
CA ASN A 73 3.47 5.57 41.16
C ASN A 73 3.25 4.69 39.93
N ILE A 74 1.97 4.56 39.54
CA ILE A 74 1.59 4.25 38.16
C ILE A 74 2.34 5.23 37.26
N VAL A 75 3.01 4.71 36.23
CA VAL A 75 3.59 5.55 35.17
C VAL A 75 2.44 6.37 34.60
N PRO A 76 2.46 7.71 34.68
CA PRO A 76 1.38 8.49 34.12
C PRO A 76 1.30 8.18 32.63
N ASP A 77 0.11 7.79 32.17
CA ASP A 77 -0.15 7.54 30.76
C ASP A 77 0.10 8.86 30.02
N ASN A 78 1.18 8.95 29.25
CA ASN A 78 1.45 10.11 28.41
C ASN A 78 0.54 10.01 27.19
N LEU A 79 -0.02 11.14 26.74
CA LEU A 79 -0.84 11.19 25.52
C LEU A 79 -0.05 10.68 24.31
N LEU A 80 1.29 10.83 24.29
CA LEU A 80 2.17 10.26 23.27
C LEU A 80 2.12 8.72 23.18
N THR A 81 1.77 8.02 24.26
CA THR A 81 1.50 6.56 24.25
C THR A 81 0.03 6.23 24.03
N LEU A 82 -0.88 7.04 24.60
CA LEU A 82 -2.31 6.76 24.51
C LEU A 82 -2.86 6.91 23.10
N LEU A 83 -2.31 7.82 22.29
CA LEU A 83 -2.79 8.04 20.92
C LEU A 83 -2.46 6.86 19.98
N PRO A 84 -1.21 6.33 19.94
CA PRO A 84 -0.93 5.07 19.25
C PRO A 84 -1.79 3.90 19.75
N LEU A 85 -1.98 3.77 21.06
CA LEU A 85 -2.86 2.74 21.62
C LEU A 85 -4.31 2.91 21.15
N GLY A 86 -4.82 4.16 21.14
CA GLY A 86 -6.17 4.48 20.67
C GLY A 86 -6.35 4.18 19.19
N LEU A 87 -5.36 4.47 18.35
CA LEU A 87 -5.34 4.07 16.94
C LEU A 87 -5.39 2.55 16.80
N ALA A 88 -4.55 1.82 17.54
CA ALA A 88 -4.52 0.36 17.51
C ALA A 88 -5.85 -0.26 17.95
N THR A 89 -6.42 0.18 19.06
CA THR A 89 -7.70 -0.38 19.56
C THR A 89 -8.88 -0.02 18.68
N SER A 90 -8.91 1.20 18.13
CA SER A 90 -9.97 1.60 17.20
C SER A 90 -9.88 0.78 15.91
N SER A 91 -8.67 0.60 15.39
CA SER A 91 -8.41 -0.26 14.23
C SER A 91 -8.85 -1.71 14.47
N LEU A 92 -8.48 -2.29 15.61
CA LEU A 92 -8.85 -3.65 16.00
C LEU A 92 -10.37 -3.82 16.13
N PHE A 93 -11.04 -2.83 16.72
CA PHE A 93 -12.50 -2.87 16.86
C PHE A 93 -13.19 -2.79 15.51
N LEU A 94 -12.74 -1.87 14.64
CA LEU A 94 -13.32 -1.68 13.31
C LEU A 94 -13.07 -2.88 12.40
N SER A 95 -11.94 -3.57 12.52
CA SER A 95 -11.66 -4.77 11.72
C SER A 95 -12.62 -5.93 12.03
N LEU A 96 -13.03 -6.07 13.29
CA LEU A 96 -14.03 -7.05 13.71
C LEU A 96 -15.42 -6.74 13.11
N LEU A 97 -15.76 -5.46 12.94
CA LEU A 97 -17.04 -5.05 12.35
C LEU A 97 -17.11 -5.26 10.83
N LYS A 98 -15.96 -5.29 10.15
CA LYS A 98 -15.88 -5.42 8.69
C LYS A 98 -15.75 -6.86 8.19
N GLY A 99 -15.29 -7.78 9.03
CA GLY A 99 -15.01 -9.17 8.63
C GLY A 99 -13.64 -9.36 7.98
N SER A 100 -12.78 -8.34 7.97
CA SER A 100 -11.43 -8.30 7.37
C SER A 100 -10.31 -8.43 8.43
N PHE A 101 -10.55 -9.18 9.51
CA PHE A 101 -9.71 -9.18 10.71
C PHE A 101 -8.21 -9.31 10.46
N TYR A 102 -7.75 -10.37 9.76
CA TYR A 102 -6.33 -10.60 9.54
C TYR A 102 -5.68 -9.59 8.60
N LYS A 103 -6.43 -9.17 7.56
CA LYS A 103 -5.98 -8.14 6.62
C LYS A 103 -5.73 -6.82 7.34
N ASP A 104 -6.66 -6.39 8.21
CA ASP A 104 -6.49 -5.17 9.00
C ASP A 104 -5.47 -5.30 10.14
N LEU A 105 -5.34 -6.51 10.70
CA LEU A 105 -4.42 -6.77 11.79
C LEU A 105 -2.97 -6.63 11.31
N LEU A 106 -2.64 -7.30 10.20
CA LEU A 106 -1.30 -7.34 9.59
C LEU A 106 -1.06 -6.15 8.66
N GLY A 107 -2.14 -5.56 8.13
CA GLY A 107 -2.10 -4.44 7.22
C GLY A 107 -1.55 -4.76 5.83
N THR A 108 -1.09 -3.71 5.16
CA THR A 108 -0.48 -3.77 3.83
C THR A 108 0.75 -4.68 3.83
N PRO A 109 0.83 -5.74 3.00
CA PRO A 109 2.02 -6.58 2.88
C PRO A 109 3.32 -5.82 2.58
N GLN A 110 3.22 -4.74 1.80
CA GLN A 110 4.34 -3.93 1.33
C GLN A 110 5.01 -3.14 2.47
N LEU A 111 4.23 -2.64 3.43
CA LEU A 111 4.71 -1.73 4.49
C LEU A 111 4.69 -2.35 5.88
N GLY A 112 3.78 -3.31 6.11
CA GLY A 112 3.40 -3.79 7.43
C GLY A 112 2.58 -2.79 8.25
N GLN A 113 2.03 -1.74 7.62
CA GLN A 113 1.21 -0.75 8.30
C GLN A 113 -0.23 -1.28 8.45
N GLY A 114 -0.57 -1.60 9.69
CA GLY A 114 -1.87 -2.14 10.10
C GLY A 114 -2.08 -1.96 11.60
N THR A 115 -3.04 -2.68 12.17
CA THR A 115 -3.35 -2.59 13.61
C THR A 115 -2.15 -2.88 14.50
N LEU A 116 -1.37 -3.92 14.18
CA LEU A 116 -0.20 -4.30 14.98
C LEU A 116 0.92 -3.26 14.96
N TRP A 117 1.05 -2.51 13.86
CA TRP A 117 2.02 -1.44 13.73
C TRP A 117 1.84 -0.35 14.80
N TYR A 118 0.60 0.01 15.13
CA TYR A 118 0.32 0.97 16.21
C TYR A 118 0.49 0.38 17.60
N PHE A 119 0.22 -0.93 17.76
CA PHE A 119 0.62 -1.62 18.99
C PHE A 119 2.14 -1.61 19.15
N ASP A 120 2.92 -1.86 18.09
CA ASP A 120 4.38 -1.85 18.14
C ASP A 120 4.88 -0.48 18.59
N LEU A 121 4.34 0.59 17.99
CA LEU A 121 4.65 1.96 18.35
C LEU A 121 4.33 2.26 19.82
N TYR A 122 3.14 1.86 20.31
CA TYR A 122 2.76 1.99 21.72
C TYR A 122 3.75 1.28 22.65
N VAL A 123 4.05 0.01 22.37
CA VAL A 123 4.95 -0.83 23.18
C VAL A 123 6.35 -0.22 23.24
N MET A 124 6.90 0.15 22.08
CA MET A 124 8.23 0.74 21.98
C MET A 124 8.31 2.08 22.71
N ILE A 125 7.36 3.01 22.53
CA ILE A 125 7.38 4.29 23.27
C ILE A 125 7.30 4.04 24.78
N LEU A 126 6.45 3.11 25.22
CA LEU A 126 6.29 2.76 26.64
C LEU A 126 7.59 2.22 27.25
N VAL A 127 8.34 1.40 26.53
CA VAL A 127 9.60 0.81 27.01
C VAL A 127 10.76 1.81 26.90
N PHE A 128 10.94 2.41 25.72
CA PHE A 128 12.07 3.29 25.41
C PHE A 128 12.07 4.57 26.25
N SER A 129 10.90 5.09 26.62
CA SER A 129 10.78 6.29 27.46
C SER A 129 11.53 6.15 28.79
N SER A 130 11.57 4.95 29.38
CA SER A 130 12.27 4.72 30.65
C SER A 130 13.79 4.87 30.56
N PHE A 131 14.35 4.67 29.36
CA PHE A 131 15.76 4.86 29.04
C PHE A 131 16.02 6.30 28.57
N LEU A 132 15.24 6.79 27.61
CA LEU A 132 15.48 8.03 26.85
C LEU A 132 15.17 9.33 27.61
N THR A 133 14.56 9.26 28.80
CA THR A 133 14.50 10.45 29.67
C THR A 133 15.87 10.97 30.09
N HIS A 134 16.92 10.13 30.00
CA HIS A 134 18.28 10.50 30.40
C HIS A 134 19.08 11.07 29.21
N ARG A 135 19.76 12.20 29.41
CA ARG A 135 20.57 12.83 28.34
C ARG A 135 21.66 11.92 27.79
N ARG A 136 22.39 11.18 28.65
CA ARG A 136 23.44 10.23 28.23
C ARG A 136 22.88 9.11 27.35
N ALA A 137 21.71 8.58 27.68
CA ALA A 137 21.01 7.58 26.88
C ALA A 137 20.67 8.11 25.48
N ARG A 138 20.17 9.36 25.39
CA ARG A 138 19.89 10.01 24.10
C ARG A 138 21.14 10.22 23.25
N ILE A 139 22.30 10.50 23.84
CA ILE A 139 23.58 10.58 23.12
C ILE A 139 23.96 9.21 22.55
N ILE A 140 23.88 8.14 23.36
CA ILE A 140 24.15 6.77 22.90
C ILE A 140 23.23 6.41 21.73
N MET A 141 21.93 6.71 21.83
CA MET A 141 20.99 6.47 20.75
C MET A 141 21.28 7.30 19.50
N LEU A 142 21.66 8.57 19.64
CA LEU A 142 22.05 9.38 18.49
C LEU A 142 23.25 8.76 17.76
N ILE A 143 24.29 8.35 18.47
CA ILE A 143 25.46 7.69 17.87
C ILE A 143 25.04 6.41 17.13
N ASN A 144 24.24 5.57 17.79
CA ASN A 144 23.73 4.34 17.18
C ASN A 144 22.93 4.61 15.89
N LEU A 145 22.08 5.64 15.89
CA LEU A 145 21.28 5.99 14.72
C LEU A 145 22.08 6.66 13.60
N VAL A 146 23.11 7.44 13.92
CA VAL A 146 24.04 7.97 12.91
C VAL A 146 24.79 6.82 12.23
N ILE A 147 25.27 5.83 12.98
CA ILE A 147 25.91 4.62 12.43
C ILE A 147 24.92 3.88 11.54
N LEU A 148 23.72 3.58 12.03
CA LEU A 148 22.68 2.88 11.28
C LEU A 148 22.31 3.62 9.99
N THR A 149 22.06 4.93 10.07
CA THR A 149 21.71 5.77 8.92
C THR A 149 22.83 5.80 7.88
N THR A 150 24.08 5.87 8.34
CA THR A 150 25.26 5.82 7.46
C THR A 150 25.34 4.48 6.74
N LEU A 151 25.24 3.36 7.46
CA LEU A 151 25.27 2.02 6.88
C LEU A 151 24.11 1.81 5.89
N ALA A 152 22.89 2.18 6.29
CA ALA A 152 21.70 2.11 5.46
C ALA A 152 21.89 2.89 4.15
N THR A 153 22.44 4.10 4.25
CA THR A 153 22.65 4.99 3.09
C THR A 153 23.76 4.47 2.18
N VAL A 154 24.93 4.13 2.74
CA VAL A 154 26.06 3.61 1.98
C VAL A 154 25.68 2.36 1.22
N PHE A 155 25.03 1.38 1.87
CA PHE A 155 24.68 0.12 1.23
C PHE A 155 23.39 0.17 0.41
N THR A 156 22.58 1.22 0.50
CA THR A 156 21.50 1.46 -0.47
C THR A 156 22.05 2.07 -1.76
N ILE A 157 23.01 3.00 -1.67
CA ILE A 157 23.62 3.65 -2.84
C ILE A 157 24.68 2.75 -3.50
N LYS A 158 25.47 2.04 -2.69
CA LYS A 158 26.52 1.10 -3.11
C LYS A 158 26.21 -0.29 -2.54
N PRO A 159 25.36 -1.08 -3.21
CA PRO A 159 24.80 -2.30 -2.64
C PRO A 159 25.79 -3.45 -2.46
N PHE A 160 27.01 -3.36 -3.01
CA PHE A 160 28.00 -4.43 -2.93
C PHE A 160 29.18 -4.05 -2.03
N PHE A 161 29.55 -4.95 -1.13
CA PHE A 161 30.76 -4.89 -0.32
C PHE A 161 31.61 -6.13 -0.60
N MET A 162 32.80 -5.98 -1.19
CA MET A 162 33.65 -7.13 -1.57
C MET A 162 32.92 -8.18 -2.43
N GLY A 163 32.01 -7.73 -3.32
CA GLY A 163 31.20 -8.61 -4.17
C GLY A 163 29.94 -9.20 -3.50
N ILE A 164 29.78 -9.02 -2.19
CA ILE A 164 28.62 -9.48 -1.40
C ILE A 164 27.53 -8.40 -1.45
N ASN A 165 26.29 -8.76 -1.79
CA ASN A 165 25.17 -7.81 -1.83
C ASN A 165 24.62 -7.54 -0.42
N VAL A 166 24.85 -6.35 0.12
CA VAL A 166 24.42 -5.89 1.45
C VAL A 166 23.31 -4.83 1.35
N SER A 167 22.62 -4.74 0.22
CA SER A 167 21.56 -3.73 0.01
C SER A 167 20.45 -3.77 1.06
N PHE A 168 20.16 -2.63 1.66
CA PHE A 168 19.00 -2.48 2.54
C PHE A 168 17.75 -2.20 1.72
N TYR A 169 17.78 -1.09 0.97
CA TYR A 169 16.66 -0.63 0.15
C TYR A 169 17.02 -0.61 -1.34
N ASN A 170 16.01 -0.72 -2.20
CA ASN A 170 16.17 -0.64 -3.65
C ASN A 170 16.04 0.81 -4.18
N PHE A 171 15.65 1.74 -3.31
CA PHE A 171 15.40 3.14 -3.59
C PHE A 171 15.87 3.99 -2.40
N THR A 172 16.17 5.27 -2.65
CA THR A 172 16.78 6.17 -1.66
C THR A 172 15.79 7.02 -0.89
N ASP A 173 14.52 7.11 -1.31
CA ASP A 173 13.54 8.06 -0.77
C ASP A 173 13.34 7.94 0.75
N TYR A 174 13.31 6.71 1.27
CA TYR A 174 13.04 6.41 2.68
C TYR A 174 14.19 6.78 3.62
N LEU A 175 15.39 6.93 3.07
CA LEU A 175 16.55 7.37 3.84
C LEU A 175 16.36 8.82 4.34
N CYS A 176 15.49 9.61 3.69
CA CYS A 176 15.10 10.93 4.20
C CYS A 176 14.50 10.86 5.60
N PHE A 177 13.71 9.83 5.91
CA PHE A 177 13.14 9.62 7.24
C PHE A 177 14.24 9.33 8.28
N TYR A 178 15.22 8.48 7.93
CA TYR A 178 16.37 8.19 8.81
C TYR A 178 17.14 9.47 9.19
N GLY A 179 17.48 10.30 8.20
CA GLY A 179 18.14 11.58 8.43
C GLY A 179 17.31 12.52 9.30
N SER A 180 16.01 12.67 8.99
CA SER A 180 15.12 13.54 9.75
C SER A 180 14.97 13.12 11.21
N LEU A 181 14.86 11.82 11.50
CA LEU A 181 14.72 11.28 12.86
C LEU A 181 16.03 11.39 13.65
N CYS A 182 17.19 11.18 13.01
CA CYS A 182 18.49 11.48 13.63
C CYS A 182 18.58 12.95 14.05
N PHE A 183 18.17 13.86 13.16
CA PHE A 183 18.17 15.28 13.46
C PHE A 183 17.20 15.64 14.58
N ILE A 184 15.97 15.08 14.59
CA ILE A 184 15.01 15.26 15.70
C ILE A 184 15.67 14.92 17.03
N ILE A 185 16.33 13.76 17.16
CA ILE A 185 16.98 13.35 18.41
C ILE A 185 18.12 14.30 18.78
N PHE A 186 18.93 14.71 17.80
CA PHE A 186 19.99 15.70 17.98
C PHE A 186 19.46 17.02 18.56
N THR A 187 18.34 17.54 18.06
CA THR A 187 17.73 18.78 18.58
C THR A 187 17.34 18.66 20.06
N THR A 188 17.04 17.46 20.55
CA THR A 188 16.69 17.28 21.96
C THR A 188 17.91 17.35 22.91
N LEU A 189 19.14 17.22 22.39
CA LEU A 189 20.37 17.10 23.17
C LEU A 189 21.05 18.43 23.51
N THR A 190 20.75 19.48 22.74
CA THR A 190 21.41 20.78 22.84
C THR A 190 20.43 21.91 22.56
N LYS A 191 20.67 23.07 23.20
CA LYS A 191 19.97 24.32 22.88
C LYS A 191 20.92 25.33 22.19
N ASN A 192 22.14 24.92 21.88
CA ASN A 192 23.11 25.80 21.22
C ASN A 192 22.71 25.98 19.75
N LYS A 193 22.31 27.22 19.40
CA LYS A 193 21.82 27.59 18.06
C LYS A 193 22.81 27.28 16.95
N ILE A 194 24.12 27.47 17.18
CA ILE A 194 25.15 27.20 16.16
C ILE A 194 25.16 25.71 15.85
N LEU A 195 25.18 24.85 16.87
CA LEU A 195 25.13 23.40 16.68
C LEU A 195 23.84 22.95 15.98
N LEU A 196 22.69 23.55 16.32
CA LEU A 196 21.41 23.24 15.68
C LEU A 196 21.40 23.63 14.20
N ILE A 197 21.89 24.83 13.85
CA ILE A 197 22.02 25.29 12.46
C ILE A 197 23.02 24.40 11.69
N SER A 198 24.20 24.12 12.26
CA SER A 198 25.18 23.23 11.64
C SER A 198 24.62 21.84 11.42
N GLY A 199 23.91 21.28 12.40
CA GLY A 199 23.23 19.98 12.26
C GLY A 199 22.16 20.00 11.16
N TYR A 200 21.42 21.10 11.02
CA TYR A 200 20.43 21.27 9.97
C TYR A 200 21.05 21.37 8.56
N ILE A 201 22.21 22.04 8.45
CA ILE A 201 22.99 22.09 7.20
C ILE A 201 23.53 20.71 6.85
N ILE A 202 24.05 19.96 7.84
CA ILE A 202 24.51 18.57 7.66
C ILE A 202 23.35 17.69 7.17
N LEU A 203 22.13 17.86 7.71
CA LEU A 203 20.95 17.17 7.20
C LEU A 203 20.70 17.49 5.72
N GLY A 204 20.81 18.76 5.30
CA GLY A 204 20.71 19.15 3.90
C GLY A 204 21.76 18.48 3.01
N LEU A 205 23.02 18.48 3.44
CA LEU A 205 24.12 17.80 2.75
C LEU A 205 23.88 16.29 2.64
N TYR A 206 23.30 15.68 3.67
CA TYR A 206 22.89 14.28 3.66
C TYR A 206 21.77 13.98 2.65
N LEU A 207 20.81 14.89 2.46
CA LEU A 207 19.70 14.70 1.52
C LEU A 207 20.13 14.79 0.05
N LEU A 208 21.19 15.57 -0.27
CA LEU A 208 21.70 15.74 -1.64
C LEU A 208 21.99 14.41 -2.39
N PRO A 209 22.77 13.45 -1.84
CA PRO A 209 23.05 12.19 -2.52
C PRO A 209 21.82 11.29 -2.69
N LEU A 210 20.71 11.54 -1.98
CA LEU A 210 19.50 10.72 -2.08
C LEU A 210 18.65 11.02 -3.32
N LYS A 211 18.92 12.14 -4.02
CA LYS A 211 18.18 12.58 -5.23
C LYS A 211 16.66 12.71 -5.02
N ASN A 212 16.21 12.96 -3.79
CA ASN A 212 14.80 13.18 -3.48
C ASN A 212 14.47 14.69 -3.50
N ASN A 213 13.92 15.15 -4.62
CA ASN A 213 13.63 16.58 -4.84
C ASN A 213 12.60 17.13 -3.84
N ALA A 214 11.60 16.33 -3.44
CA ALA A 214 10.59 16.76 -2.48
C ALA A 214 11.21 17.00 -1.10
N ALA A 215 12.06 16.08 -0.62
CA ALA A 215 12.75 16.24 0.65
C ALA A 215 13.69 17.45 0.66
N TYR A 216 14.44 17.69 -0.42
CA TYR A 216 15.30 18.86 -0.53
C TYR A 216 14.50 20.18 -0.53
N PHE A 217 13.40 20.24 -1.28
CA PHE A 217 12.53 21.41 -1.31
C PHE A 217 11.89 21.70 0.06
N LEU A 218 11.36 20.66 0.73
CA LEU A 218 10.80 20.79 2.08
C LEU A 218 11.86 21.21 3.10
N TRP A 219 13.10 20.72 2.97
CA TRP A 219 14.22 21.16 3.80
C TRP A 219 14.50 22.66 3.61
N ILE A 220 14.51 23.18 2.38
CA ILE A 220 14.66 24.64 2.15
C ILE A 220 13.50 25.41 2.79
N ILE A 221 12.26 24.97 2.62
CA ILE A 221 11.08 25.64 3.21
C ILE A 221 11.19 25.71 4.72
N VAL A 222 11.54 24.59 5.37
CA VAL A 222 11.66 24.55 6.83
C VAL A 222 12.84 25.41 7.30
N PHE A 223 13.94 25.48 6.57
CA PHE A 223 15.03 26.41 6.84
C PHE A 223 14.57 27.86 6.82
N LEU A 224 13.86 28.26 5.76
CA LEU A 224 13.30 29.60 5.62
C LEU A 224 12.29 29.90 6.73
N ALA A 225 11.45 28.94 7.10
CA ALA A 225 10.50 29.08 8.18
C ALA A 225 11.21 29.28 9.54
N VAL A 226 12.32 28.58 9.80
CA VAL A 226 13.14 28.81 11.00
C VAL A 226 13.82 30.19 10.96
N PHE A 227 14.32 30.60 9.80
CA PHE A 227 14.93 31.92 9.62
C PHE A 227 13.93 33.06 9.87
N ILE A 228 12.72 32.96 9.30
CA ILE A 228 11.61 33.89 9.53
C ILE A 228 11.23 33.93 11.01
N TYR A 229 11.19 32.77 11.70
CA TYR A 229 10.92 32.73 13.14
C TYR A 229 11.89 33.61 13.91
N TYR A 230 13.20 33.48 13.64
CA TYR A 230 14.22 34.28 14.30
C TYR A 230 14.17 35.76 13.93
N LEU A 231 13.85 36.10 12.68
CA LEU A 231 13.63 37.50 12.29
C LEU A 231 12.48 38.14 13.06
N LEU A 232 11.34 37.46 13.14
CA LEU A 232 10.17 37.93 13.90
C LEU A 232 10.49 38.03 15.39
N ASP A 233 11.30 37.13 15.93
CA ASP A 233 11.74 37.14 17.34
C ASP A 233 12.61 38.36 17.70
N GLN A 234 13.31 38.96 16.75
CA GLN A 234 14.08 40.20 16.98
C GLN A 234 13.17 41.44 17.06
N ILE A 235 11.95 41.38 16.53
CA ILE A 235 11.05 42.52 16.43
C ILE A 235 10.16 42.59 17.67
N LYS A 236 10.45 43.52 18.60
CA LYS A 236 9.79 43.65 19.91
C LYS A 236 8.38 44.28 19.89
N PHE A 237 7.68 44.28 18.74
CA PHE A 237 6.31 44.79 18.66
C PHE A 237 5.31 43.71 19.08
N LYS A 238 4.39 44.04 20.01
CA LYS A 238 3.37 43.11 20.52
C LYS A 238 2.50 42.47 19.42
N VAL A 239 2.26 43.19 18.33
CA VAL A 239 1.53 42.66 17.15
C VAL A 239 2.34 41.56 16.46
N VAL A 240 3.65 41.77 16.29
CA VAL A 240 4.55 40.81 15.65
C VAL A 240 4.75 39.57 16.52
N GLU A 241 4.84 39.74 17.84
CA GLU A 241 4.90 38.63 18.79
C GLU A 241 3.64 37.75 18.70
N LYS A 242 2.44 38.35 18.73
CA LYS A 242 1.18 37.62 18.53
C LYS A 242 1.11 36.91 17.18
N PHE A 243 1.60 37.55 16.12
CA PHE A 243 1.62 36.98 14.78
C PHE A 243 2.58 35.78 14.68
N LYS A 244 3.78 35.89 15.27
CA LYS A 244 4.74 34.79 15.41
C LYS A 244 4.11 33.63 16.19
N ASP A 245 3.53 33.91 17.36
CA ASP A 245 2.92 32.88 18.20
C ASP A 245 1.78 32.15 17.48
N LEU A 246 0.99 32.88 16.68
CA LEU A 246 -0.05 32.30 15.82
C LEU A 246 0.57 31.38 14.74
N LEU A 247 1.52 31.91 13.95
CA LEU A 247 2.15 31.21 12.81
C LEU A 247 2.86 29.91 13.22
N TYR A 248 3.51 29.91 14.37
CA TYR A 248 4.27 28.77 14.89
C TYR A 248 3.55 28.05 16.02
N SER A 249 2.25 28.30 16.22
CA SER A 249 1.43 27.57 17.19
C SER A 249 1.33 26.08 16.82
N ASN A 250 1.08 25.23 17.82
CA ASN A 250 0.87 23.80 17.59
C ASN A 250 -0.32 23.54 16.63
N ILE A 251 -1.37 24.38 16.73
CA ILE A 251 -2.54 24.31 15.85
C ILE A 251 -2.16 24.68 14.42
N ALA A 252 -1.43 25.79 14.23
CA ALA A 252 -1.02 26.24 12.89
C ALA A 252 -0.13 25.22 12.18
N LEU A 253 0.88 24.66 12.86
CA LEU A 253 1.74 23.64 12.25
C LEU A 253 0.96 22.37 11.87
N THR A 254 0.05 21.89 12.73
CA THR A 254 -0.83 20.77 12.38
C THR A 254 -1.73 21.12 11.19
N ALA A 255 -2.28 22.34 11.15
CA ALA A 255 -3.10 22.81 10.03
C ALA A 255 -2.29 22.89 8.73
N TYR A 256 -1.01 23.30 8.77
CA TYR A 256 -0.16 23.33 7.57
C TYR A 256 0.09 21.94 6.99
N ILE A 257 0.23 20.90 7.82
CA ILE A 257 0.30 19.51 7.34
C ILE A 257 -1.00 19.12 6.62
N PHE A 258 -2.15 19.47 7.20
CA PHE A 258 -3.45 19.23 6.56
C PHE A 258 -3.61 20.01 5.24
N VAL A 259 -3.19 21.28 5.21
CA VAL A 259 -3.19 22.11 4.00
C VAL A 259 -2.27 21.50 2.94
N ALA A 260 -1.08 21.02 3.30
CA ALA A 260 -0.16 20.37 2.36
C ALA A 260 -0.81 19.13 1.73
N SER A 261 -1.42 18.23 2.51
CA SER A 261 -2.16 17.08 1.97
C SER A 261 -3.33 17.50 1.08
N THR A 262 -4.06 18.56 1.46
CA THR A 262 -5.18 19.08 0.67
C THR A 262 -4.70 19.69 -0.65
N LEU A 263 -3.56 20.39 -0.67
CA LEU A 263 -2.97 20.93 -1.90
C LEU A 263 -2.51 19.83 -2.84
N ILE A 264 -1.97 18.73 -2.30
CA ILE A 264 -1.62 17.54 -3.10
C ILE A 264 -2.88 16.97 -3.74
N LEU A 265 -3.96 16.77 -2.98
CA LEU A 265 -5.25 16.33 -3.50
C LEU A 265 -5.80 17.28 -4.58
N LEU A 266 -5.86 18.59 -4.31
CA LEU A 266 -6.38 19.57 -5.27
C LEU A 266 -5.54 19.64 -6.56
N SER A 267 -4.24 19.32 -6.49
CA SER A 267 -3.39 19.32 -7.67
C SER A 267 -3.86 18.32 -8.73
N SER A 268 -4.40 17.16 -8.35
CA SER A 268 -4.94 16.23 -9.34
C SER A 268 -6.26 16.70 -9.93
N ILE A 269 -7.15 17.22 -9.09
CA ILE A 269 -8.46 17.73 -9.51
C ILE A 269 -8.31 18.86 -10.54
N ILE A 270 -7.30 19.73 -10.35
CA ILE A 270 -7.05 20.88 -11.23
C ILE A 270 -6.31 20.48 -12.50
N PHE A 271 -5.30 19.61 -12.40
CA PHE A 271 -4.37 19.35 -13.51
C PHE A 271 -4.58 18.02 -14.24
N TRP A 272 -5.45 17.13 -13.75
CA TRP A 272 -5.72 15.84 -14.37
C TRP A 272 -7.18 15.40 -14.18
N SER A 273 -8.04 15.65 -15.18
CA SER A 273 -9.45 15.25 -15.16
C SER A 273 -9.65 13.74 -15.05
N GLY A 274 -8.74 12.95 -15.61
CA GLY A 274 -8.74 11.50 -15.54
C GLY A 274 -9.50 10.78 -16.67
N GLU A 275 -10.11 11.53 -17.59
CA GLU A 275 -10.71 11.02 -18.81
C GLU A 275 -9.67 10.56 -19.84
N TYR A 276 -8.46 11.14 -19.76
CA TYR A 276 -7.33 10.85 -20.63
C TYR A 276 -6.05 10.71 -19.80
N GLY A 277 -4.97 10.28 -20.45
CA GLY A 277 -3.64 10.29 -19.84
C GLY A 277 -3.24 11.69 -19.35
N ILE A 278 -2.35 11.75 -18.35
CA ILE A 278 -1.81 13.00 -17.79
C ILE A 278 -1.25 13.90 -18.92
N PRO A 279 -1.59 15.20 -18.96
CA PRO A 279 -1.12 16.09 -20.01
C PRO A 279 0.42 16.16 -20.06
N GLU A 280 1.01 16.09 -21.25
CA GLU A 280 2.48 16.06 -21.43
C GLU A 280 3.20 17.26 -20.79
N LYS A 281 2.55 18.44 -20.81
CA LYS A 281 3.03 19.65 -20.12
C LYS A 281 3.23 19.43 -18.62
N ILE A 282 2.35 18.65 -17.99
CA ILE A 282 2.44 18.32 -16.58
C ILE A 282 3.51 17.25 -16.37
N THR A 283 3.55 16.20 -17.19
CA THR A 283 4.55 15.11 -17.14
C THR A 283 5.98 15.64 -17.17
N LYS A 284 6.25 16.67 -17.97
CA LYS A 284 7.57 17.32 -18.11
C LYS A 284 7.86 18.38 -17.04
N SER A 285 6.93 18.64 -16.13
CA SER A 285 7.04 19.69 -15.11
C SER A 285 7.40 19.14 -13.73
N VAL A 286 7.85 20.03 -12.84
CA VAL A 286 8.07 19.73 -11.41
C VAL A 286 6.77 19.34 -10.68
N PHE A 287 5.60 19.65 -11.24
CA PHE A 287 4.29 19.31 -10.66
C PHE A 287 3.87 17.87 -10.92
N SER A 288 4.50 17.15 -11.85
CA SER A 288 4.14 15.77 -12.19
C SER A 288 3.99 14.88 -10.95
N SER A 289 4.96 14.96 -10.04
CA SER A 289 4.99 14.15 -8.82
C SER A 289 3.88 14.52 -7.81
N LEU A 290 3.43 15.78 -7.80
CA LEU A 290 2.32 16.25 -6.97
C LEU A 290 0.99 15.75 -7.53
N VAL A 291 0.75 15.99 -8.82
CA VAL A 291 -0.49 15.64 -9.52
C VAL A 291 -0.76 14.13 -9.46
N VAL A 292 0.29 13.34 -9.65
CA VAL A 292 0.21 11.88 -9.61
C VAL A 292 -0.17 11.37 -8.21
N ARG A 293 0.46 11.88 -7.14
CA ARG A 293 0.08 11.53 -5.76
C ARG A 293 -1.29 12.05 -5.39
N GLY A 294 -1.65 13.24 -5.87
CA GLY A 294 -2.98 13.81 -5.75
C GLY A 294 -4.03 12.86 -6.31
N LYS A 295 -3.77 12.27 -7.49
CA LYS A 295 -4.73 11.38 -8.14
C LYS A 295 -4.92 10.08 -7.35
N ILE A 296 -3.84 9.53 -6.80
CA ILE A 296 -3.91 8.37 -5.90
C ILE A 296 -4.77 8.71 -4.66
N ALA A 297 -4.53 9.87 -4.04
CA ALA A 297 -5.32 10.32 -2.89
C ALA A 297 -6.79 10.53 -3.25
N GLU A 298 -7.07 11.21 -4.37
CA GLU A 298 -8.42 11.47 -4.90
C GLU A 298 -9.21 10.18 -5.07
N ILE A 299 -8.64 9.20 -5.78
CA ILE A 299 -9.30 7.93 -6.06
C ILE A 299 -9.50 7.13 -4.78
N SER A 300 -8.52 7.13 -3.87
CA SER A 300 -8.65 6.44 -2.57
C SER A 300 -9.80 7.02 -1.73
N LEU A 301 -10.00 8.34 -1.80
CA LEU A 301 -11.05 9.05 -1.05
C LEU A 301 -12.45 8.90 -1.66
N LEU A 302 -12.61 8.41 -2.90
CA LEU A 302 -13.93 8.17 -3.49
C LEU A 302 -14.76 7.19 -2.64
N SER A 303 -14.10 6.21 -2.02
CA SER A 303 -14.74 5.27 -1.10
C SER A 303 -15.35 5.93 0.15
N MET A 304 -14.90 7.14 0.52
CA MET A 304 -15.38 7.89 1.69
C MET A 304 -16.69 8.62 1.45
N PHE A 305 -17.23 8.64 0.22
CA PHE A 305 -18.57 9.15 -0.04
C PHE A 305 -19.67 8.22 0.50
N ASP A 306 -19.34 6.95 0.74
CA ASP A 306 -20.21 6.04 1.47
C ASP A 306 -20.18 6.36 2.99
N PHE A 307 -21.37 6.50 3.59
CA PHE A 307 -21.50 6.91 4.99
C PHE A 307 -20.85 5.90 5.95
N LYS A 308 -20.95 4.60 5.67
CA LYS A 308 -20.35 3.57 6.52
C LYS A 308 -18.82 3.66 6.44
N ASN A 309 -18.26 3.77 5.24
CA ASN A 309 -16.82 3.88 5.03
C ASN A 309 -16.25 5.21 5.57
N PHE A 310 -16.99 6.31 5.52
CA PHE A 310 -16.54 7.57 6.13
C PHE A 310 -16.26 7.43 7.63
N PHE A 311 -17.12 6.72 8.36
CA PHE A 311 -16.97 6.52 9.81
C PHE A 311 -16.05 5.35 10.19
N LEU A 312 -16.14 4.23 9.46
CA LEU A 312 -15.43 3.00 9.80
C LEU A 312 -14.12 2.83 9.02
N GLY A 313 -13.91 3.58 7.95
CA GLY A 313 -12.87 3.34 6.94
C GLY A 313 -13.14 2.08 6.10
N ASN A 314 -12.28 1.80 5.14
CA ASN A 314 -12.29 0.55 4.37
C ASN A 314 -11.50 -0.57 5.04
N GLY A 315 -10.42 -0.22 5.74
CA GLY A 315 -9.50 -1.18 6.35
C GLY A 315 -8.06 -0.97 5.88
N TRP A 316 -7.10 -1.47 6.64
CA TRP A 316 -5.69 -1.42 6.26
C TRP A 316 -5.43 -2.40 5.12
N GLY A 317 -4.67 -1.95 4.11
CA GLY A 317 -4.38 -2.78 2.94
C GLY A 317 -5.49 -2.82 1.89
N GLU A 318 -6.54 -1.99 2.03
CA GLU A 318 -7.60 -1.86 1.01
C GLU A 318 -7.26 -0.89 -0.12
N VAL A 319 -6.28 0.01 0.07
CA VAL A 319 -5.94 1.03 -0.93
C VAL A 319 -5.71 0.45 -2.32
N PRO A 320 -4.92 -0.63 -2.54
CA PRO A 320 -4.78 -1.22 -3.87
C PRO A 320 -6.12 -1.64 -4.50
N GLN A 321 -7.05 -2.17 -3.71
CA GLN A 321 -8.35 -2.62 -4.21
C GLN A 321 -9.25 -1.44 -4.55
N ILE A 322 -9.25 -0.39 -3.71
CA ILE A 322 -10.00 0.85 -3.96
C ILE A 322 -9.50 1.51 -5.24
N LEU A 323 -8.19 1.58 -5.41
CA LEU A 323 -7.57 2.14 -6.61
C LEU A 323 -7.93 1.32 -7.83
N LEU A 324 -7.79 -0.01 -7.78
CA LEU A 324 -8.15 -0.87 -8.90
C LEU A 324 -9.65 -0.76 -9.26
N ALA A 325 -10.53 -0.65 -8.27
CA ALA A 325 -11.98 -0.53 -8.48
C ALA A 325 -12.41 0.80 -9.11
N ASN A 326 -11.66 1.89 -8.83
CA ASN A 326 -12.08 3.25 -9.15
C ASN A 326 -11.20 3.98 -10.17
N MET A 327 -10.02 3.45 -10.49
CA MET A 327 -9.18 3.96 -11.57
C MET A 327 -9.79 3.62 -12.92
N SER A 328 -9.77 4.57 -13.84
CA SER A 328 -9.87 4.24 -15.27
C SER A 328 -8.59 3.54 -15.73
N ALA A 329 -8.65 2.85 -16.86
CA ALA A 329 -7.49 2.14 -17.41
C ALA A 329 -6.28 3.07 -17.66
N TRP A 330 -6.51 4.31 -18.12
CA TRP A 330 -5.47 5.33 -18.27
C TRP A 330 -4.74 5.64 -16.95
N HIS A 331 -5.47 5.79 -15.85
CA HIS A 331 -4.88 6.04 -14.54
C HIS A 331 -4.05 4.84 -14.11
N TYR A 332 -4.62 3.64 -14.19
CA TYR A 332 -3.98 2.43 -13.71
C TYR A 332 -2.63 2.22 -14.39
N ASP A 333 -2.56 2.32 -15.71
CA ASP A 333 -1.33 2.05 -16.46
C ASP A 333 -0.28 3.15 -16.34
N GLN A 334 -0.68 4.42 -16.34
CA GLN A 334 0.29 5.49 -16.12
C GLN A 334 0.90 5.42 -14.72
N LEU A 335 0.11 5.05 -13.71
CA LEU A 335 0.56 4.95 -12.33
C LEU A 335 1.37 3.66 -12.07
N THR A 336 0.93 2.51 -12.59
CA THR A 336 1.65 1.23 -12.50
C THR A 336 2.91 1.21 -13.37
N LEU A 337 2.77 1.41 -14.68
CA LEU A 337 3.82 1.15 -15.66
C LEU A 337 4.68 2.41 -15.91
N GLY A 338 4.06 3.59 -15.88
CA GLY A 338 4.74 4.85 -16.14
C GLY A 338 5.56 5.35 -14.94
N TYR A 339 4.94 5.39 -13.76
CA TYR A 339 5.57 5.91 -12.54
C TYR A 339 6.03 4.82 -11.55
N ASN A 340 5.74 3.54 -11.81
CA ASN A 340 6.10 2.41 -10.94
C ASN A 340 5.69 2.61 -9.47
N LEU A 341 4.46 3.11 -9.27
CA LEU A 341 3.98 3.44 -7.94
C LEU A 341 3.39 2.22 -7.24
N HIS A 342 3.85 1.99 -6.02
CA HIS A 342 3.23 1.04 -5.11
C HIS A 342 1.93 1.65 -4.55
N PHE A 343 0.85 0.87 -4.55
CA PHE A 343 -0.51 1.33 -4.29
C PHE A 343 -0.83 1.53 -2.79
N HIS A 344 -0.25 2.57 -2.22
CA HIS A 344 -0.70 3.22 -0.98
C HIS A 344 -1.13 4.65 -1.31
N THR A 345 -1.71 5.39 -0.37
CA THR A 345 -2.13 6.78 -0.64
C THR A 345 -0.97 7.74 -0.90
N HIS A 346 0.27 7.35 -0.53
CA HIS A 346 1.46 8.22 -0.47
C HIS A 346 1.25 9.46 0.42
N ASN A 347 0.26 9.41 1.33
CA ASN A 347 -0.07 10.49 2.22
C ASN A 347 -0.63 9.93 3.54
N GLU A 348 0.16 9.98 4.61
CA GLU A 348 -0.22 9.34 5.89
C GLU A 348 -1.57 9.85 6.43
N LEU A 349 -1.93 11.12 6.24
CA LEU A 349 -3.25 11.63 6.67
C LEU A 349 -4.39 10.92 5.94
N PHE A 350 -4.28 10.76 4.62
CA PHE A 350 -5.31 10.07 3.83
C PHE A 350 -5.27 8.56 4.06
N GLU A 351 -4.11 7.95 4.33
CA GLU A 351 -4.02 6.53 4.69
C GLU A 351 -4.84 6.23 5.96
N HIS A 352 -4.75 7.07 6.98
CA HIS A 352 -5.52 6.90 8.22
C HIS A 352 -7.03 7.13 8.01
N LEU A 353 -7.40 8.11 7.19
CA LEU A 353 -8.80 8.38 6.83
C LEU A 353 -9.39 7.20 6.04
N VAL A 354 -8.70 6.69 5.03
CA VAL A 354 -9.16 5.58 4.20
C VAL A 354 -9.20 4.28 5.00
N SER A 355 -8.28 4.05 5.93
CA SER A 355 -8.17 2.78 6.66
C SER A 355 -9.13 2.67 7.86
N ILE A 356 -9.21 3.73 8.68
CA ILE A 356 -9.95 3.74 9.97
C ILE A 356 -11.13 4.74 9.94
N GLY A 357 -11.30 5.51 8.87
CA GLY A 357 -12.34 6.53 8.79
C GLY A 357 -11.99 7.78 9.58
N ILE A 358 -13.01 8.61 9.82
CA ILE A 358 -12.85 9.90 10.51
C ILE A 358 -12.25 9.76 11.91
N ILE A 359 -12.51 8.65 12.61
CA ILE A 359 -12.00 8.41 13.97
C ILE A 359 -10.48 8.28 13.94
N GLY A 360 -9.94 7.45 13.04
CA GLY A 360 -8.49 7.27 12.91
C GLY A 360 -7.79 8.53 12.40
N PHE A 361 -8.42 9.22 11.44
CA PHE A 361 -7.94 10.52 10.97
C PHE A 361 -7.78 11.52 12.13
N LEU A 362 -8.81 11.69 12.96
CA LEU A 362 -8.76 12.62 14.08
C LEU A 362 -7.73 12.21 15.13
N LEU A 363 -7.62 10.92 15.46
CA LEU A 363 -6.61 10.41 16.40
C LEU A 363 -5.18 10.68 15.90
N PHE A 364 -4.93 10.51 14.60
CA PHE A 364 -3.63 10.81 14.01
C PHE A 364 -3.34 12.32 13.97
N VAL A 365 -4.33 13.16 13.64
CA VAL A 365 -4.22 14.63 13.74
C VAL A 365 -3.92 15.06 15.18
N PHE A 366 -4.57 14.45 16.17
CA PHE A 366 -4.25 14.69 17.58
C PHE A 366 -2.84 14.21 17.93
N GLN A 367 -2.39 13.09 17.39
CA GLN A 367 -1.01 12.62 17.59
C GLN A 367 0.01 13.65 17.09
N ILE A 368 -0.18 14.19 15.88
CA ILE A 368 0.65 15.26 15.32
C ILE A 368 0.64 16.48 16.24
N PHE A 369 -0.55 16.95 16.65
CA PHE A 369 -0.71 18.10 17.53
C PHE A 369 0.03 17.92 18.86
N TYR A 370 -0.11 16.76 19.52
CA TYR A 370 0.56 16.50 20.79
C TYR A 370 2.07 16.35 20.63
N ILE A 371 2.57 15.80 19.52
CA ILE A 371 4.00 15.79 19.22
C ILE A 371 4.55 17.22 19.11
N PHE A 372 3.84 18.15 18.44
CA PHE A 372 4.21 19.56 18.45
C PHE A 372 4.17 20.19 19.84
N LYS A 373 3.13 19.90 20.61
CA LYS A 373 2.98 20.40 21.98
C LYS A 373 4.12 19.96 22.90
N TYR A 374 4.53 18.69 22.83
CA TYR A 374 5.63 18.17 23.66
C TYR A 374 7.03 18.55 23.13
N SER A 375 7.16 18.94 21.86
CA SER A 375 8.43 19.43 21.31
C SER A 375 8.70 20.90 21.65
N GLU A 376 7.64 21.69 21.88
CA GLU A 376 7.72 23.09 22.32
C GLU A 376 8.53 23.27 23.62
N SER A 377 8.50 22.30 24.54
CA SER A 377 9.26 22.35 25.80
C SER A 377 10.78 22.22 25.61
N LYS A 378 11.23 21.81 24.43
CA LYS A 378 12.65 21.57 24.13
C LYS A 378 13.27 22.79 23.44
N GLU A 379 12.91 23.02 22.18
CA GLU A 379 13.47 24.05 21.29
C GLU A 379 12.63 24.16 19.99
N ILE A 380 12.58 25.32 19.35
CA ILE A 380 11.86 25.54 18.08
C ILE A 380 12.32 24.58 16.96
N PHE A 381 13.62 24.33 16.81
CA PHE A 381 14.22 23.36 15.92
C PHE A 381 13.64 21.95 16.13
N THR A 382 13.35 21.53 17.36
CA THR A 382 12.69 20.22 17.57
C THR A 382 11.31 20.21 16.94
N LYS A 383 10.53 21.27 17.16
CA LYS A 383 9.19 21.44 16.56
C LYS A 383 9.25 21.48 15.03
N MET A 384 10.19 22.23 14.48
CA MET A 384 10.37 22.39 13.02
C MET A 384 10.93 21.14 12.36
N SER A 385 11.71 20.32 13.09
CA SER A 385 12.15 19.01 12.61
C SER A 385 11.00 18.02 12.51
N TRP A 386 10.06 18.04 13.47
CA TRP A 386 8.82 17.28 13.37
C TRP A 386 7.92 17.80 12.23
N PHE A 387 7.90 19.11 12.00
CA PHE A 387 7.16 19.69 10.88
C PHE A 387 7.75 19.21 9.54
N PHE A 388 9.09 19.16 9.42
CA PHE A 388 9.76 18.56 8.27
C PHE A 388 9.40 17.07 8.11
N PHE A 389 9.46 16.28 9.19
CA PHE A 389 9.08 14.86 9.17
C PHE A 389 7.64 14.65 8.70
N PHE A 390 6.65 15.34 9.27
CA PHE A 390 5.26 15.20 8.85
C PHE A 390 5.02 15.75 7.43
N SER A 391 5.76 16.77 7.01
CA SER A 391 5.70 17.23 5.62
C SER A 391 6.20 16.16 4.65
N LEU A 392 7.26 15.41 5.00
CA LEU A 392 7.70 14.25 4.21
C LEU A 392 6.61 13.17 4.10
N THR A 393 5.87 12.92 5.19
CA THR A 393 4.77 11.94 5.21
C THR A 393 3.56 12.32 4.36
N CYS A 394 3.50 13.56 3.86
CA CYS A 394 2.49 13.98 2.88
C CYS A 394 2.81 13.49 1.45
N PHE A 395 4.07 13.09 1.19
CA PHE A 395 4.56 12.68 -0.12
C PHE A 395 5.00 11.21 -0.17
N TRP A 396 5.26 10.60 0.98
CA TRP A 396 5.83 9.27 1.08
C TRP A 396 5.25 8.55 2.28
N PHE A 397 5.16 7.22 2.18
CA PHE A 397 4.72 6.35 3.27
C PHE A 397 5.90 5.86 4.12
N ILE A 398 5.59 5.30 5.29
CA ILE A 398 6.58 4.89 6.28
C ILE A 398 6.82 3.38 6.23
N PHE A 399 8.08 2.94 6.25
CA PHE A 399 8.46 1.52 6.31
C PHE A 399 8.58 1.01 7.76
N SER A 400 8.27 -0.27 7.98
CA SER A 400 8.37 -0.92 9.29
C SER A 400 9.74 -0.75 9.96
N GLY A 401 10.83 -0.76 9.20
CA GLY A 401 12.19 -0.53 9.69
C GLY A 401 12.46 0.87 10.25
N THR A 402 11.63 1.87 9.91
CA THR A 402 11.73 3.23 10.48
C THR A 402 10.91 3.39 11.76
N LEU A 403 9.97 2.48 12.04
CA LEU A 403 9.08 2.59 13.20
C LEU A 403 9.84 2.65 14.55
N PRO A 404 10.89 1.85 14.78
CA PRO A 404 11.69 1.97 16.00
C PRO A 404 12.35 3.35 16.15
N LEU A 405 12.75 3.98 15.05
CA LEU A 405 13.37 5.32 15.06
C LEU A 405 12.34 6.40 15.39
N ILE A 406 11.12 6.26 14.88
CA ILE A 406 9.97 7.10 15.25
C ILE A 406 9.69 6.96 16.75
N ALA A 407 9.63 5.72 17.25
CA ALA A 407 9.39 5.44 18.67
C ALA A 407 10.48 6.04 19.58
N VAL A 408 11.76 5.92 19.21
CA VAL A 408 12.88 6.55 19.92
C VAL A 408 12.73 8.07 19.93
N SER A 409 12.40 8.67 18.78
CA SER A 409 12.24 10.13 18.64
C SER A 409 11.08 10.65 19.50
N ILE A 410 9.92 9.97 19.50
CA ILE A 410 8.78 10.32 20.35
C ILE A 410 9.11 10.11 21.84
N ALA A 411 9.79 9.02 22.18
CA ALA A 411 10.18 8.74 23.56
C ALA A 411 11.19 9.76 24.14
N CYS A 412 11.96 10.47 23.30
CA CYS A 412 12.80 11.60 23.72
C CYS A 412 12.00 12.84 24.16
N LEU A 413 10.74 12.96 23.73
CA LEU A 413 9.80 13.99 24.16
C LEU A 413 9.06 13.63 25.45
N TRP A 414 9.29 12.43 26.00
CA TRP A 414 8.57 11.96 27.17
C TRP A 414 8.88 12.82 28.41
N GLU A 415 7.83 13.35 29.03
CA GLU A 415 7.92 14.06 30.30
C GLU A 415 7.16 13.29 31.39
N LYS A 416 7.78 13.14 32.57
CA LYS A 416 7.12 12.49 33.70
C LYS A 416 6.10 13.45 34.28
N ALA A 417 4.81 13.13 34.21
CA ALA A 417 3.79 13.93 34.89
C ALA A 417 4.01 13.86 36.41
N THR A 418 4.19 15.01 37.04
CA THR A 418 4.20 15.18 38.50
C THR A 418 2.76 15.25 39.00
N ILE A 419 2.17 14.09 39.28
CA ILE A 419 0.86 14.04 39.94
C ILE A 419 1.07 14.21 41.44
N ASN A 420 0.70 15.38 41.99
CA ASN A 420 0.48 15.55 43.43
C ASN A 420 -0.75 14.73 43.83
N LYS A 421 -0.56 13.66 44.61
CA LYS A 421 -1.63 12.70 44.92
C LYS A 421 -2.31 13.01 46.26
N PRO A 422 -3.65 13.10 46.31
CA PRO A 422 -4.38 12.99 47.56
C PRO A 422 -4.36 11.53 48.06
N LYS A 423 -4.03 11.33 49.35
CA LYS A 423 -4.10 10.02 50.02
C LYS A 423 -5.56 9.71 50.40
N ASN A 424 -6.35 9.12 49.51
CA ASN A 424 -7.69 8.62 49.82
C ASN A 424 -7.78 7.10 49.51
N LEU A 425 -8.42 6.32 50.39
CA LEU A 425 -8.62 4.87 50.27
C LEU A 425 -9.35 4.48 48.97
N TYR A 426 -10.28 5.32 48.50
CA TYR A 426 -10.99 5.11 47.23
C TYR A 426 -10.05 5.19 46.02
N TYR A 427 -9.07 6.10 46.08
CA TYR A 427 -8.05 6.26 45.03
C TYR A 427 -7.15 5.02 44.94
N GLU A 428 -6.79 4.38 46.07
CA GLU A 428 -5.98 3.16 46.06
C GLU A 428 -6.71 1.98 45.39
N LYS A 429 -8.02 1.80 45.62
CA LYS A 429 -8.83 0.78 44.93
C LYS A 429 -8.93 1.02 43.41
N LEU A 430 -9.16 2.26 42.99
CA LEU A 430 -9.21 2.63 41.56
C LEU A 430 -7.87 2.39 40.86
N VAL A 431 -6.77 2.71 41.54
CA VAL A 431 -5.40 2.45 41.06
C VAL A 431 -5.14 0.95 40.87
N GLU A 432 -5.61 0.11 41.80
CA GLU A 432 -5.49 -1.34 41.67
C GLU A 432 -6.31 -1.89 40.50
N LEU A 433 -7.55 -1.44 40.34
CA LEU A 433 -8.42 -1.84 39.23
C LEU A 433 -7.82 -1.44 37.88
N LYS A 434 -7.36 -0.18 37.76
CA LYS A 434 -6.66 0.32 36.57
C LYS A 434 -5.45 -0.53 36.23
N ARG A 435 -4.66 -0.93 37.22
CA ARG A 435 -3.48 -1.79 37.03
C ARG A 435 -3.86 -3.18 36.53
N LYS A 436 -4.89 -3.81 37.10
CA LYS A 436 -5.39 -5.12 36.63
C LYS A 436 -5.85 -5.05 35.18
N PHE A 437 -6.58 -3.99 34.82
CA PHE A 437 -7.00 -3.74 33.45
C PHE A 437 -5.82 -3.52 32.50
N GLN A 438 -4.84 -2.71 32.89
CA GLN A 438 -3.61 -2.50 32.10
C GLN A 438 -2.84 -3.80 31.87
N ASN A 439 -2.71 -4.65 32.89
CA ASN A 439 -2.06 -5.95 32.73
C ASN A 439 -2.84 -6.88 31.79
N LEU A 440 -4.17 -6.91 31.89
CA LEU A 440 -5.01 -7.69 30.98
C LEU A 440 -4.86 -7.19 29.53
N LEU A 441 -4.88 -5.87 29.33
CA LEU A 441 -4.62 -5.25 28.03
C LEU A 441 -3.23 -5.64 27.50
N HIS A 442 -2.20 -5.59 28.35
CA HIS A 442 -0.84 -5.97 27.99
C HIS A 442 -0.74 -7.45 27.57
N VAL A 443 -1.45 -8.36 28.26
CA VAL A 443 -1.54 -9.77 27.87
C VAL A 443 -2.24 -9.94 26.52
N GLY A 444 -3.33 -9.19 26.28
CA GLY A 444 -4.01 -9.18 24.98
C GLY A 444 -3.10 -8.70 23.84
N ILE A 445 -2.36 -7.61 24.06
CA ILE A 445 -1.38 -7.10 23.09
C ILE A 445 -0.29 -8.15 22.85
N LEU A 446 0.25 -8.77 23.89
CA LEU A 446 1.26 -9.84 23.76
C LEU A 446 0.75 -10.98 22.86
N PHE A 447 -0.48 -11.44 23.08
CA PHE A 447 -1.08 -12.49 22.26
C PHE A 447 -1.21 -12.06 20.79
N LEU A 448 -1.71 -10.85 20.54
CA LEU A 448 -1.85 -10.31 19.18
C LEU A 448 -0.49 -10.17 18.47
N MET A 449 0.57 -9.76 19.18
CA MET A 449 1.92 -9.68 18.61
C MET A 449 2.46 -11.05 18.21
N ILE A 450 2.30 -12.07 19.07
CA ILE A 450 2.72 -13.44 18.76
C ILE A 450 1.94 -13.99 17.56
N LEU A 451 0.63 -13.73 17.52
CA LEU A 451 -0.23 -14.10 16.40
C LEU A 451 0.25 -13.42 15.10
N GLY A 452 0.58 -12.12 15.17
CA GLY A 452 1.08 -11.33 14.04
C GLY A 452 2.41 -11.85 13.48
N THR A 453 3.38 -12.12 14.37
CA THR A 453 4.65 -12.75 14.02
C THR A 453 4.41 -14.08 13.30
N LYS A 454 3.57 -14.95 13.87
CA LYS A 454 3.28 -16.26 13.30
C LYS A 454 2.59 -16.15 11.95
N ALA A 455 1.57 -15.32 11.81
CA ALA A 455 0.82 -15.17 10.57
C ALA A 455 1.70 -14.59 9.45
N THR A 456 2.56 -13.62 9.76
CA THR A 456 3.52 -13.07 8.79
C THR A 456 4.55 -14.12 8.37
N TYR A 457 5.09 -14.88 9.33
CA TYR A 457 6.03 -15.97 9.03
C TYR A 457 5.41 -17.07 8.16
N ASP A 458 4.20 -17.51 8.51
CA ASP A 458 3.46 -18.52 7.75
C ASP A 458 3.15 -18.02 6.33
N THR A 459 2.88 -16.72 6.17
CA THR A 459 2.68 -16.06 4.87
C THR A 459 3.97 -16.07 4.03
N ILE A 460 5.12 -15.72 4.60
CA ILE A 460 6.42 -15.83 3.91
C ILE A 460 6.69 -17.27 3.46
N LYS A 461 6.43 -18.26 4.32
CA LYS A 461 6.60 -19.67 3.96
C LYS A 461 5.66 -20.12 2.85
N MET A 462 4.52 -19.46 2.68
CA MET A 462 3.62 -19.72 1.55
C MET A 462 4.23 -19.23 0.23
N HIS A 463 4.96 -18.11 0.22
CA HIS A 463 5.70 -17.67 -0.96
C HIS A 463 6.76 -18.70 -1.39
N ASP A 464 7.52 -19.25 -0.44
CA ASP A 464 8.48 -20.34 -0.73
C ASP A 464 7.78 -21.54 -1.39
N LYS A 465 6.59 -21.93 -0.91
CA LYS A 465 5.79 -23.03 -1.48
C LYS A 465 5.33 -22.74 -2.91
N LEU A 466 5.07 -21.48 -3.25
CA LEU A 466 4.70 -21.04 -4.59
C LEU A 466 5.90 -20.88 -5.54
N SER A 467 7.12 -21.17 -5.10
CA SER A 467 8.28 -21.19 -6.00
C SER A 467 8.12 -22.25 -7.09
N GLN A 468 8.68 -21.98 -8.27
CA GLN A 468 8.62 -22.88 -9.43
C GLN A 468 9.05 -24.32 -9.10
N ALA A 469 10.14 -24.50 -8.35
CA ALA A 469 10.63 -25.83 -7.98
C ALA A 469 9.62 -26.61 -7.12
N ASN A 470 8.97 -25.94 -6.17
CA ASN A 470 8.00 -26.57 -5.29
C ASN A 470 6.67 -26.84 -5.98
N LEU A 471 6.21 -25.94 -6.86
CA LEU A 471 5.05 -26.17 -7.72
C LEU A 471 5.28 -27.36 -8.67
N LEU A 472 6.46 -27.44 -9.27
CA LEU A 472 6.85 -28.54 -10.14
C LEU A 472 6.86 -29.88 -9.39
N SER A 473 7.53 -29.93 -8.23
CA SER A 473 7.57 -31.13 -7.39
C SER A 473 6.18 -31.59 -6.97
N HIS A 474 5.28 -30.65 -6.67
CA HIS A 474 3.89 -30.96 -6.37
C HIS A 474 3.17 -31.56 -7.58
N VAL A 475 3.29 -30.94 -8.75
CA VAL A 475 2.71 -31.44 -10.01
C VAL A 475 3.21 -32.85 -10.32
N GLU A 476 4.51 -33.12 -10.18
CA GLU A 476 5.11 -34.43 -10.44
C GLU A 476 4.61 -35.51 -9.47
N THR A 477 4.54 -35.18 -8.17
CA THR A 477 3.99 -36.10 -7.15
C THR A 477 2.52 -36.46 -7.45
N TYR A 478 1.73 -35.51 -7.93
CA TYR A 478 0.34 -35.76 -8.33
C TYR A 478 0.21 -36.56 -9.62
N LYS A 479 1.07 -36.33 -10.62
CA LYS A 479 1.13 -37.15 -11.84
C LYS A 479 1.45 -38.61 -11.52
N ILE A 480 2.35 -38.87 -10.57
CA ILE A 480 2.75 -40.24 -10.18
C ILE A 480 1.64 -40.97 -9.40
N SER A 481 0.80 -40.24 -8.65
CA SER A 481 -0.23 -40.83 -7.79
C SER A 481 -1.62 -40.97 -8.43
N SER A 482 -1.85 -40.38 -9.61
CA SER A 482 -3.16 -40.39 -10.27
C SER A 482 -3.13 -41.04 -11.66
N ASP A 483 -3.16 -42.37 -11.71
CA ASP A 483 -3.42 -43.16 -12.93
C ASP A 483 -4.85 -42.97 -13.50
N LYS A 484 -5.65 -42.02 -12.96
CA LYS A 484 -7.00 -41.68 -13.43
C LYS A 484 -7.27 -40.17 -13.33
N LYS A 485 -7.37 -39.52 -14.51
CA LYS A 485 -7.98 -38.20 -14.82
C LYS A 485 -7.70 -37.01 -13.88
N GLU A 486 -6.75 -36.17 -14.31
CA GLU A 486 -6.70 -34.68 -14.23
C GLU A 486 -7.57 -33.93 -13.20
N LYS A 487 -7.48 -34.23 -11.91
CA LYS A 487 -7.92 -33.29 -10.86
C LYS A 487 -6.79 -33.04 -9.88
N TYR A 488 -6.06 -31.94 -10.11
CA TYR A 488 -5.11 -31.42 -9.12
C TYR A 488 -5.87 -31.09 -7.83
N HIS A 489 -5.38 -31.57 -6.69
CA HIS A 489 -5.93 -31.17 -5.39
C HIS A 489 -5.33 -29.82 -4.99
N CYS A 490 -5.91 -28.72 -5.45
CA CYS A 490 -5.56 -27.38 -4.96
C CYS A 490 -6.14 -27.06 -3.59
N LYS A 491 -7.16 -27.82 -3.14
CA LYS A 491 -7.88 -27.58 -1.88
C LYS A 491 -6.93 -27.49 -0.69
N ASN A 492 -6.98 -26.38 0.05
CA ASN A 492 -6.12 -26.07 1.20
C ASN A 492 -4.60 -26.03 0.89
N TYR A 493 -4.19 -25.98 -0.38
CA TYR A 493 -2.77 -25.87 -0.74
C TYR A 493 -2.20 -24.52 -0.31
N PHE A 494 -2.99 -23.46 -0.56
CA PHE A 494 -2.63 -22.08 -0.26
C PHE A 494 -3.39 -21.56 0.97
N LYS A 495 -2.69 -20.80 1.81
CA LYS A 495 -3.25 -20.14 2.99
C LYS A 495 -2.51 -18.84 3.26
N ASP A 496 -3.22 -17.73 3.17
CA ASP A 496 -2.70 -16.39 3.41
C ASP A 496 -3.44 -15.64 4.53
N PHE A 497 -4.20 -16.36 5.35
CA PHE A 497 -5.04 -15.78 6.41
C PHE A 497 -6.08 -14.79 5.86
N ASP A 498 -6.75 -15.14 4.77
CA ASP A 498 -7.84 -14.34 4.17
C ASP A 498 -7.37 -12.94 3.73
N ARG A 499 -6.13 -12.84 3.21
CA ARG A 499 -5.54 -11.59 2.73
C ARG A 499 -5.75 -11.36 1.23
N GLY A 500 -6.74 -12.02 0.64
CA GLY A 500 -7.13 -11.78 -0.74
C GLY A 500 -6.35 -12.54 -1.80
N GLY A 501 -5.48 -13.47 -1.43
CA GLY A 501 -4.64 -14.22 -2.35
C GLY A 501 -3.57 -13.36 -3.02
N TYR A 502 -3.13 -12.26 -2.40
CA TYR A 502 -2.24 -11.25 -3.02
C TYR A 502 -0.92 -11.80 -3.58
N MET A 503 -0.52 -13.02 -3.20
CA MET A 503 0.68 -13.67 -3.72
C MET A 503 0.50 -14.33 -5.09
N ILE A 504 -0.74 -14.71 -5.42
CA ILE A 504 -1.09 -15.47 -6.62
C ILE A 504 -1.09 -14.63 -7.90
N PRO A 505 -1.58 -13.37 -7.94
CA PRO A 505 -1.60 -12.54 -9.15
C PRO A 505 -0.25 -12.48 -9.89
N PRO A 506 0.87 -12.08 -9.26
CA PRO A 506 2.15 -12.02 -9.96
C PRO A 506 2.68 -13.39 -10.37
N MET A 507 2.31 -14.47 -9.68
CA MET A 507 2.70 -15.83 -10.07
C MET A 507 1.98 -16.25 -11.36
N ILE A 508 0.67 -16.01 -11.44
CA ILE A 508 -0.13 -16.25 -12.65
C ILE A 508 0.38 -15.41 -13.81
N ASP A 509 0.58 -14.10 -13.60
CA ASP A 509 1.04 -13.19 -14.65
C ASP A 509 2.42 -13.59 -15.20
N ASN A 510 3.37 -13.89 -14.31
CA ASN A 510 4.72 -14.30 -14.73
C ASN A 510 4.71 -15.64 -15.46
N TYR A 511 3.95 -16.62 -14.99
CA TYR A 511 3.88 -17.94 -15.64
C TYR A 511 3.19 -17.88 -17.00
N THR A 512 2.09 -17.14 -17.11
CA THR A 512 1.39 -16.93 -18.39
C THR A 512 2.31 -16.26 -19.40
N ASN A 513 3.02 -15.20 -18.98
CA ASN A 513 3.99 -14.51 -19.85
C ASN A 513 5.18 -15.40 -20.24
N TYR A 514 5.61 -16.31 -19.36
CA TYR A 514 6.64 -17.30 -19.68
C TYR A 514 6.15 -18.26 -20.76
N LEU A 515 4.95 -18.83 -20.60
CA LEU A 515 4.39 -19.79 -21.57
C LEU A 515 4.17 -19.18 -22.96
N ILE A 516 3.67 -17.95 -23.05
CA ILE A 516 3.43 -17.27 -24.33
C ILE A 516 4.73 -17.02 -25.11
N LYS A 517 5.87 -16.83 -24.41
CA LYS A 517 7.17 -16.56 -25.04
C LYS A 517 7.90 -17.80 -25.54
N ILE A 518 7.47 -18.98 -25.11
CA ILE A 518 8.10 -20.25 -25.50
C ILE A 518 7.49 -20.70 -26.83
N GLU A 519 8.31 -21.16 -27.77
CA GLU A 519 7.80 -21.64 -29.07
C GLU A 519 6.90 -22.88 -28.90
N LYS A 520 5.93 -23.06 -29.79
CA LYS A 520 4.88 -24.11 -29.75
C LYS A 520 5.38 -25.52 -29.41
N ASN A 521 6.61 -25.87 -29.81
CA ASN A 521 7.18 -27.21 -29.65
C ASN A 521 7.96 -27.39 -28.33
N GLU A 522 8.09 -26.34 -27.51
CA GLU A 522 8.87 -26.33 -26.27
C GLU A 522 8.01 -26.23 -24.99
N ILE A 523 6.68 -26.10 -25.12
CA ILE A 523 5.77 -26.07 -23.97
C ILE A 523 5.72 -27.48 -23.34
N ASN A 524 6.55 -27.69 -22.31
CA ASN A 524 6.52 -28.92 -21.53
C ASN A 524 5.19 -29.07 -20.77
N ASN A 525 4.62 -30.28 -20.76
CA ASN A 525 3.48 -30.70 -19.94
C ASN A 525 3.58 -30.33 -18.45
N ASN A 526 4.79 -30.12 -17.93
CA ASN A 526 5.02 -29.65 -16.56
C ASN A 526 4.69 -28.16 -16.40
N SER A 527 5.09 -27.30 -17.34
CA SER A 527 4.83 -25.85 -17.28
C SER A 527 3.35 -25.54 -17.41
N ALA A 528 2.64 -26.23 -18.32
CA ALA A 528 1.19 -26.18 -18.45
C ALA A 528 0.46 -26.61 -17.17
N ALA A 529 0.92 -27.69 -16.54
CA ALA A 529 0.34 -28.20 -15.30
C ALA A 529 0.53 -27.25 -14.11
N ILE A 530 1.65 -26.51 -14.04
CA ILE A 530 1.86 -25.50 -13.01
C ILE A 530 0.85 -24.36 -13.16
N LEU A 531 0.61 -23.87 -14.38
CA LEU A 531 -0.39 -22.83 -14.61
C LEU A 531 -1.81 -23.30 -14.25
N LYS A 532 -2.18 -24.54 -14.64
CA LYS A 532 -3.45 -25.15 -14.22
C LYS A 532 -3.59 -25.23 -12.69
N LEU A 533 -2.51 -25.56 -11.97
CA LEU A 533 -2.50 -25.57 -10.50
C LEU A 533 -2.71 -24.16 -9.93
N LEU A 534 -2.05 -23.14 -10.48
CA LEU A 534 -2.22 -21.75 -10.05
C LEU A 534 -3.66 -21.25 -10.27
N PHE A 535 -4.27 -21.55 -11.41
CA PHE A 535 -5.69 -21.25 -11.64
C PHE A 535 -6.60 -22.00 -10.66
N CYS A 536 -6.34 -23.28 -10.39
CA CYS A 536 -7.11 -24.04 -9.40
C CYS A 536 -7.05 -23.38 -8.01
N ILE A 537 -5.85 -22.96 -7.57
CA ILE A 537 -5.67 -22.24 -6.30
C ILE A 537 -6.45 -20.91 -6.31
N ALA A 538 -6.35 -20.14 -7.39
CA ALA A 538 -7.07 -18.88 -7.51
C ALA A 538 -8.59 -19.08 -7.43
N GLU A 539 -9.13 -20.08 -8.12
CA GLU A 539 -10.55 -20.40 -8.11
C GLU A 539 -11.06 -20.84 -6.74
N GLU A 540 -10.26 -21.57 -5.95
CA GLU A 540 -10.63 -21.89 -4.56
C GLU A 540 -10.81 -20.62 -3.73
N ILE A 541 -9.91 -19.63 -3.89
CA ILE A 541 -9.97 -18.36 -3.17
C ILE A 541 -11.17 -17.52 -3.67
N ILE A 542 -11.38 -17.45 -4.98
CA ILE A 542 -12.49 -16.70 -5.61
C ILE A 542 -13.85 -17.28 -5.22
N ALA A 543 -13.97 -18.60 -5.19
CA ALA A 543 -15.20 -19.29 -4.78
C ALA A 543 -15.50 -19.15 -3.28
N SER A 544 -14.51 -18.78 -2.46
CA SER A 544 -14.70 -18.51 -1.03
C SER A 544 -15.19 -17.08 -0.72
N ASP A 545 -15.35 -16.23 -1.75
CA ASP A 545 -15.65 -14.79 -1.64
C ASP A 545 -14.62 -13.99 -0.82
N LYS A 546 -13.40 -14.51 -0.71
CA LYS A 546 -12.27 -13.85 -0.03
C LYS A 546 -11.23 -13.31 -0.98
N ALA A 547 -11.38 -13.48 -2.29
CA ALA A 547 -10.42 -13.02 -3.28
C ALA A 547 -10.33 -11.50 -3.32
N SER A 548 -9.11 -11.00 -3.46
CA SER A 548 -8.90 -9.60 -3.82
C SER A 548 -9.33 -9.36 -5.26
N LEU A 549 -9.72 -8.11 -5.54
CA LEU A 549 -10.01 -7.67 -6.90
C LEU A 549 -8.80 -7.87 -7.84
N ASP A 550 -7.58 -7.71 -7.31
CA ASP A 550 -6.33 -7.94 -8.03
C ASP A 550 -6.20 -9.39 -8.50
N LEU A 551 -6.53 -10.37 -7.64
CA LEU A 551 -6.55 -11.79 -8.00
C LEU A 551 -7.56 -12.08 -9.12
N ILE A 552 -8.79 -11.58 -8.99
CA ILE A 552 -9.83 -11.81 -10.02
C ILE A 552 -9.38 -11.20 -11.35
N SER A 553 -8.86 -9.97 -11.31
CA SER A 553 -8.34 -9.27 -12.49
C SER A 553 -7.18 -10.03 -13.16
N SER A 554 -6.19 -10.49 -12.40
CA SER A 554 -5.04 -11.22 -12.98
C SER A 554 -5.44 -12.57 -13.56
N VAL A 555 -6.41 -13.30 -12.96
CA VAL A 555 -6.94 -14.52 -13.57
C VAL A 555 -7.58 -14.20 -14.91
N MET A 556 -8.49 -13.22 -14.95
CA MET A 556 -9.16 -12.82 -16.19
C MET A 556 -8.17 -12.38 -17.28
N GLN A 557 -7.18 -11.55 -16.93
CA GLN A 557 -6.14 -11.12 -17.87
C GLN A 557 -5.31 -12.30 -18.39
N ALA A 558 -4.94 -13.24 -17.52
CA ALA A 558 -4.17 -14.41 -17.94
C ALA A 558 -4.97 -15.31 -18.88
N GLU A 559 -6.22 -15.61 -18.57
CA GLU A 559 -7.11 -16.39 -19.44
C GLU A 559 -7.28 -15.71 -20.80
N SER A 560 -7.47 -14.39 -20.80
CA SER A 560 -7.60 -13.58 -22.02
C SER A 560 -6.35 -13.66 -22.91
N ARG A 561 -5.15 -13.55 -22.30
CA ARG A 561 -3.88 -13.67 -23.03
C ARG A 561 -3.68 -15.07 -23.62
N LEU A 562 -4.08 -16.12 -22.90
CA LEU A 562 -3.99 -17.50 -23.40
C LEU A 562 -4.97 -17.72 -24.57
N TYR A 563 -6.18 -17.19 -24.45
CA TYR A 563 -7.21 -17.26 -25.49
C TYR A 563 -6.73 -16.65 -26.82
N PHE A 564 -6.18 -15.44 -26.77
CA PHE A 564 -5.70 -14.73 -27.96
C PHE A 564 -4.29 -15.12 -28.42
N SER A 565 -3.69 -16.16 -27.83
CA SER A 565 -2.38 -16.65 -28.26
C SER A 565 -2.46 -17.34 -29.64
N GLU A 566 -1.36 -17.31 -30.40
CA GLU A 566 -1.25 -18.02 -31.69
C GLU A 566 -1.28 -19.56 -31.55
N TYR A 567 -1.11 -20.05 -30.33
CA TYR A 567 -0.85 -21.46 -30.06
C TYR A 567 -2.09 -22.16 -29.50
N GLU A 568 -2.65 -23.06 -30.29
CA GLU A 568 -3.84 -23.85 -29.89
C GLU A 568 -3.62 -24.65 -28.59
N SER A 569 -2.38 -25.09 -28.32
CA SER A 569 -2.02 -25.77 -27.08
C SER A 569 -2.12 -24.90 -25.82
N LEU A 570 -1.95 -23.57 -25.94
CA LEU A 570 -2.14 -22.63 -24.83
C LEU A 570 -3.61 -22.33 -24.60
N LYS A 571 -4.36 -22.20 -25.69
CA LYS A 571 -5.82 -22.08 -25.66
C LYS A 571 -6.49 -23.27 -24.96
N GLU A 572 -6.02 -24.50 -25.19
CA GLU A 572 -6.50 -25.70 -24.50
C GLU A 572 -6.36 -25.66 -22.97
N LEU A 573 -5.52 -24.78 -22.41
CA LEU A 573 -5.35 -24.65 -20.96
C LEU A 573 -6.56 -24.02 -20.26
N ILE A 574 -7.41 -23.31 -21.01
CA ILE A 574 -8.61 -22.63 -20.52
C ILE A 574 -9.93 -23.24 -21.05
N TYR A 575 -9.85 -24.21 -21.97
CA TYR A 575 -11.03 -24.79 -22.61
C TYR A 575 -11.60 -25.99 -21.83
N SER A 576 -12.51 -25.72 -20.88
CA SER A 576 -13.53 -26.69 -20.47
C SER A 576 -14.90 -26.03 -20.32
N LYS A 577 -15.99 -26.74 -20.66
CA LYS A 577 -17.37 -26.21 -20.51
C LYS A 577 -17.70 -25.79 -19.08
N LYS A 578 -17.02 -26.35 -18.07
CA LYS A 578 -17.18 -25.97 -16.67
C LYS A 578 -16.58 -24.58 -16.41
N ASP A 579 -15.54 -24.20 -17.15
CA ASP A 579 -14.80 -22.94 -16.97
C ASP A 579 -15.57 -21.73 -17.51
N ILE A 580 -16.40 -21.90 -18.55
CA ILE A 580 -17.25 -20.83 -19.12
C ILE A 580 -18.15 -20.20 -18.05
N SER A 581 -18.86 -21.02 -17.27
CA SER A 581 -19.76 -20.52 -16.21
C SER A 581 -19.02 -19.81 -15.08
N MET A 582 -17.83 -20.30 -14.72
CA MET A 582 -16.97 -19.67 -13.70
C MET A 582 -16.40 -18.35 -14.21
N TRP A 583 -15.98 -18.30 -15.47
CA TRP A 583 -15.50 -17.10 -16.14
C TRP A 583 -16.59 -16.04 -16.21
N MET A 584 -17.82 -16.41 -16.59
CA MET A 584 -18.93 -15.45 -16.62
C MET A 584 -19.27 -14.92 -15.22
N ASN A 585 -19.20 -15.75 -14.18
CA ASN A 585 -19.32 -15.30 -12.80
C ASN A 585 -18.23 -14.28 -12.42
N ARG A 586 -16.98 -14.47 -12.85
CA ARG A 586 -15.90 -13.48 -12.65
C ARG A 586 -16.19 -12.17 -13.37
N VAL A 587 -16.69 -12.22 -14.61
CA VAL A 587 -17.12 -11.03 -15.37
C VAL A 587 -18.16 -10.23 -14.60
N TYR A 588 -19.22 -10.87 -14.11
CA TYR A 588 -20.24 -10.19 -13.30
C TYR A 588 -19.69 -9.66 -11.97
N LYS A 589 -18.80 -10.41 -11.31
CA LYS A 589 -18.10 -9.93 -10.11
C LYS A 589 -17.27 -8.67 -10.38
N ILE A 590 -16.50 -8.60 -11.48
CA ILE A 590 -15.75 -7.39 -11.85
C ILE A 590 -16.70 -6.25 -12.22
N ALA A 591 -17.76 -6.53 -12.97
CA ALA A 591 -18.76 -5.53 -13.34
C ALA A 591 -19.41 -4.87 -12.11
N ASP A 592 -19.57 -5.60 -11.01
CA ASP A 592 -20.10 -5.10 -9.75
C ASP A 592 -19.04 -4.44 -8.86
N LEU A 593 -17.87 -5.07 -8.69
CA LEU A 593 -16.80 -4.61 -7.78
C LEU A 593 -15.93 -3.49 -8.36
N ALA A 594 -15.77 -3.44 -9.69
CA ALA A 594 -14.90 -2.51 -10.40
C ALA A 594 -15.56 -1.99 -11.69
N PRO A 595 -16.73 -1.32 -11.61
CA PRO A 595 -17.47 -0.88 -12.78
C PRO A 595 -16.69 0.09 -13.69
N LYS A 596 -15.68 0.79 -13.17
CA LYS A 596 -14.81 1.67 -13.96
C LYS A 596 -13.73 0.93 -14.77
N ARG A 597 -13.59 -0.37 -14.53
CA ARG A 597 -12.66 -1.27 -15.20
C ARG A 597 -13.34 -2.14 -16.24
N GLY A 598 -14.24 -1.55 -17.01
CA GLY A 598 -14.86 -2.23 -18.14
C GLY A 598 -13.84 -2.74 -19.17
N ASP A 599 -12.65 -2.13 -19.24
CA ASP A 599 -11.53 -2.64 -20.03
C ASP A 599 -11.20 -4.10 -19.71
N LEU A 600 -11.30 -4.52 -18.44
CA LEU A 600 -11.06 -5.91 -18.04
C LEU A 600 -12.13 -6.90 -18.54
N LEU A 601 -13.31 -6.41 -18.93
CA LEU A 601 -14.45 -7.25 -19.33
C LEU A 601 -14.48 -7.54 -20.83
N ILE A 602 -13.97 -6.61 -21.64
CA ILE A 602 -13.95 -6.71 -23.10
C ILE A 602 -13.39 -8.06 -23.62
N PRO A 603 -12.33 -8.69 -23.06
CA PRO A 603 -11.76 -9.90 -23.66
C PRO A 603 -12.74 -11.04 -23.52
N SER A 604 -13.31 -11.10 -22.32
CA SER A 604 -14.24 -12.12 -21.93
C SER A 604 -15.50 -11.95 -22.76
N MET A 605 -15.96 -10.70 -22.98
CA MET A 605 -17.08 -10.42 -23.88
C MET A 605 -16.83 -10.96 -25.30
N ALA A 606 -15.64 -10.75 -25.87
CA ALA A 606 -15.28 -11.30 -27.17
C ALA A 606 -15.32 -12.83 -27.20
N TYR A 607 -14.71 -13.46 -26.20
CA TYR A 607 -14.73 -14.91 -26.00
C TYR A 607 -16.17 -15.47 -25.99
N PHE A 608 -17.05 -14.86 -25.20
CA PHE A 608 -18.43 -15.34 -25.07
C PHE A 608 -19.23 -15.18 -26.35
N ILE A 609 -19.00 -14.12 -27.13
CA ILE A 609 -19.65 -13.90 -28.43
C ILE A 609 -19.24 -14.98 -29.43
N GLU A 610 -17.94 -15.26 -29.56
CA GLU A 610 -17.43 -16.29 -30.48
C GLU A 610 -17.92 -17.70 -30.13
N ASN A 611 -18.16 -17.97 -28.85
CA ASN A 611 -18.68 -19.24 -28.36
C ASN A 611 -20.22 -19.32 -28.30
N GLY A 612 -20.93 -18.35 -28.89
CA GLY A 612 -22.39 -18.39 -29.05
C GLY A 612 -23.20 -17.90 -27.83
N ASN A 613 -22.56 -17.29 -26.83
CA ASN A 613 -23.20 -16.76 -25.61
C ASN A 613 -23.45 -15.24 -25.70
N ALA A 614 -23.84 -14.75 -26.88
CA ALA A 614 -24.04 -13.31 -27.12
C ALA A 614 -25.15 -12.69 -26.24
N GLU A 615 -26.16 -13.48 -25.85
CA GLU A 615 -27.26 -13.02 -24.99
C GLU A 615 -26.78 -12.58 -23.59
N GLU A 616 -25.85 -13.31 -22.99
CA GLU A 616 -25.26 -12.98 -21.69
C GLU A 616 -24.50 -11.64 -21.75
N ILE A 617 -23.81 -11.39 -22.87
CA ILE A 617 -23.09 -10.12 -23.10
C ILE A 617 -24.04 -8.96 -23.35
N ILE A 618 -25.16 -9.19 -24.04
CA ILE A 618 -26.22 -8.20 -24.19
C ILE A 618 -26.80 -7.80 -22.83
N GLU A 619 -26.95 -8.74 -21.90
CA GLU A 619 -27.37 -8.45 -20.53
C GLU A 619 -26.34 -7.59 -19.79
N LEU A 620 -25.06 -7.95 -19.86
CA LEU A 620 -23.97 -7.12 -19.32
C LEU A 620 -23.97 -5.70 -19.90
N CYS A 621 -24.18 -5.58 -21.22
CA CYS A 621 -24.25 -4.29 -21.92
C CYS A 621 -25.45 -3.42 -21.53
N LYS A 622 -26.52 -4.01 -20.98
CA LYS A 622 -27.64 -3.27 -20.40
C LYS A 622 -27.30 -2.70 -19.02
N ASN A 623 -26.26 -3.19 -18.36
CA ASN A 623 -25.80 -2.67 -17.08
C ASN A 623 -25.10 -1.32 -17.27
N LYS A 624 -25.87 -0.24 -17.11
CA LYS A 624 -25.39 1.14 -17.23
C LYS A 624 -24.35 1.55 -16.17
N LYS A 625 -24.08 0.72 -15.16
CA LYS A 625 -23.04 1.00 -14.17
C LYS A 625 -21.63 0.81 -14.73
N VAL A 626 -21.44 -0.09 -15.69
CA VAL A 626 -20.11 -0.41 -16.22
C VAL A 626 -19.67 0.66 -17.22
N GLU A 627 -18.54 1.28 -16.94
CA GLU A 627 -17.92 2.29 -17.79
C GLU A 627 -16.90 1.65 -18.73
N GLY A 628 -16.55 2.32 -19.84
CA GLY A 628 -15.47 1.87 -20.74
C GLY A 628 -15.85 0.74 -21.72
N ILE A 629 -17.02 0.10 -21.58
CA ILE A 629 -17.51 -0.93 -22.53
C ILE A 629 -18.51 -0.42 -23.57
N LYS A 630 -18.94 0.85 -23.49
CA LYS A 630 -20.05 1.39 -24.31
C LYS A 630 -19.86 1.15 -25.81
N ALA A 631 -18.72 1.55 -26.35
CA ALA A 631 -18.41 1.39 -27.76
C ALA A 631 -18.41 -0.08 -28.19
N TYR A 632 -17.92 -0.98 -27.33
CA TYR A 632 -17.95 -2.42 -27.58
C TYR A 632 -19.38 -2.97 -27.55
N CYS A 633 -20.21 -2.53 -26.59
CA CYS A 633 -21.61 -2.91 -26.50
C CYS A 633 -22.43 -2.53 -27.74
N GLU A 634 -22.19 -1.34 -28.31
CA GLU A 634 -22.80 -0.95 -29.58
C GLU A 634 -22.45 -1.94 -30.70
N LEU A 635 -21.24 -2.50 -30.71
CA LEU A 635 -20.84 -3.52 -31.67
C LEU A 635 -21.51 -4.87 -31.41
N VAL A 636 -21.66 -5.25 -30.13
CA VAL A 636 -22.40 -6.48 -29.77
C VAL A 636 -23.85 -6.38 -30.25
N PHE A 637 -24.49 -5.21 -30.09
CA PHE A 637 -25.84 -5.00 -30.58
C PHE A 637 -25.92 -5.08 -32.11
N ALA A 638 -24.97 -4.47 -32.82
CA ALA A 638 -24.90 -4.58 -34.27
C ALA A 638 -24.69 -6.04 -34.73
N PHE A 639 -23.73 -6.75 -34.11
CA PHE A 639 -23.45 -8.17 -34.38
C PHE A 639 -24.67 -9.04 -34.19
N ASN A 640 -25.39 -8.86 -33.08
CA ASN A 640 -26.58 -9.67 -32.78
C ASN A 640 -27.71 -9.47 -33.80
N ILE A 641 -27.82 -8.27 -34.39
CA ILE A 641 -28.77 -8.01 -35.47
C ILE A 641 -28.27 -8.65 -36.78
N LEU A 642 -26.99 -8.47 -37.11
CA LEU A 642 -26.39 -8.91 -38.37
C LEU A 642 -26.22 -10.43 -38.49
N LYS A 643 -26.31 -11.17 -37.38
CA LYS A 643 -26.28 -12.63 -37.36
C LYS A 643 -27.57 -13.27 -37.92
N ASP A 644 -28.67 -12.52 -38.03
CA ASP A 644 -29.91 -13.02 -38.61
C ASP A 644 -29.76 -13.20 -40.13
N ASP A 645 -29.95 -14.42 -40.62
CA ASP A 645 -29.88 -14.74 -42.06
C ASP A 645 -30.95 -14.01 -42.89
N THR A 646 -31.98 -13.44 -42.23
CA THR A 646 -33.10 -12.73 -42.85
C THR A 646 -33.22 -11.28 -42.38
N LEU A 647 -32.22 -10.45 -42.71
CA LEU A 647 -32.21 -9.03 -42.36
C LEU A 647 -33.23 -8.20 -43.17
N SER A 648 -34.21 -7.60 -42.49
CA SER A 648 -35.00 -6.51 -43.07
C SER A 648 -34.18 -5.24 -43.23
N GLN A 649 -34.55 -4.37 -44.18
CA GLN A 649 -33.91 -3.05 -44.36
C GLN A 649 -33.91 -2.22 -43.06
N ARG A 650 -34.97 -2.36 -42.25
CA ARG A 650 -35.07 -1.71 -40.94
C ARG A 650 -34.02 -2.23 -39.96
N GLN A 651 -33.84 -3.55 -39.87
CA GLN A 651 -32.81 -4.15 -39.01
C GLN A 651 -31.41 -3.76 -39.47
N LEU A 652 -31.16 -3.73 -40.79
CA LEU A 652 -29.89 -3.26 -41.35
C LEU A 652 -29.59 -1.80 -40.96
N ASN A 653 -30.57 -0.90 -41.06
CA ASN A 653 -30.42 0.49 -40.66
C ASN A 653 -30.09 0.63 -39.15
N VAL A 654 -30.76 -0.16 -38.30
CA VAL A 654 -30.49 -0.17 -36.85
C VAL A 654 -29.08 -0.70 -36.56
N ALA A 655 -28.63 -1.74 -37.24
CA ALA A 655 -27.27 -2.25 -37.12
C ALA A 655 -26.22 -1.22 -37.55
N LEU A 656 -26.44 -0.51 -38.66
CA LEU A 656 -25.56 0.56 -39.13
C LEU A 656 -25.50 1.76 -38.17
N GLU A 657 -26.62 2.11 -37.52
CA GLU A 657 -26.63 3.12 -36.47
C GLU A 657 -25.80 2.73 -35.25
N HIS A 658 -25.89 1.46 -34.81
CA HIS A 658 -25.06 0.92 -33.74
C HIS A 658 -23.57 0.94 -34.11
N LEU A 659 -23.20 0.50 -35.32
CA LEU A 659 -21.82 0.58 -35.81
C LEU A 659 -21.30 2.02 -35.84
N LYS A 660 -22.13 2.97 -36.30
CA LYS A 660 -21.79 4.39 -36.29
C LYS A 660 -21.52 4.91 -34.88
N LYS A 661 -22.40 4.60 -33.92
CA LYS A 661 -22.21 4.96 -32.51
C LYS A 661 -20.93 4.36 -31.92
N ALA A 662 -20.64 3.10 -32.22
CA ALA A 662 -19.41 2.45 -31.78
C ALA A 662 -18.16 3.22 -32.26
N VAL A 663 -18.15 3.67 -33.52
CA VAL A 663 -17.05 4.47 -34.09
C VAL A 663 -16.97 5.86 -33.44
N GLU A 664 -18.11 6.53 -33.23
CA GLU A 664 -18.18 7.85 -32.59
C GLU A 664 -17.70 7.81 -31.12
N ASP A 665 -18.07 6.75 -30.41
CA ASP A 665 -17.64 6.44 -29.05
C ASP A 665 -16.17 5.96 -28.99
N GLY A 666 -15.55 5.72 -30.16
CA GLY A 666 -14.10 5.57 -30.28
C GLY A 666 -13.58 4.15 -30.42
N ILE A 667 -14.36 3.19 -30.93
CA ILE A 667 -13.81 1.85 -31.17
C ILE A 667 -12.69 1.82 -32.24
N LEU A 668 -12.75 2.76 -33.21
CA LEU A 668 -11.75 2.91 -34.28
C LEU A 668 -10.95 4.22 -34.19
N ARG A 669 -11.22 5.06 -33.18
CA ARG A 669 -10.52 6.33 -32.93
C ARG A 669 -9.87 6.19 -31.56
N GLU A 670 -8.66 6.71 -31.35
CA GLU A 670 -7.77 6.53 -30.15
C GLU A 670 -8.37 6.85 -28.75
N LYS A 671 -9.69 6.96 -28.58
CA LYS A 671 -10.41 7.22 -27.34
C LYS A 671 -10.62 5.96 -26.48
N ILE A 672 -10.50 4.75 -27.03
CA ILE A 672 -10.49 3.52 -26.22
C ILE A 672 -9.04 3.18 -25.89
N TYR A 673 -8.77 3.04 -24.59
CA TYR A 673 -7.45 2.75 -24.06
C TYR A 673 -7.00 1.31 -24.37
N GLY A 674 -5.69 1.14 -24.60
CA GLY A 674 -5.01 -0.15 -24.60
C GLY A 674 -3.54 -0.04 -24.19
N TRP A 675 -3.13 -0.80 -23.16
CA TRP A 675 -1.78 -0.97 -22.61
C TRP A 675 -0.62 -1.22 -23.63
N TRP A 676 -0.93 -1.58 -24.88
CA TRP A 676 0.02 -2.00 -25.92
C TRP A 676 0.67 -0.84 -26.70
N TYR A 677 0.26 0.42 -26.51
CA TYR A 677 0.85 1.55 -27.25
C TYR A 677 2.37 1.69 -27.01
N ASN A 678 2.87 1.22 -25.86
CA ASN A 678 4.30 1.10 -25.58
C ASN A 678 4.92 -0.23 -26.03
N ALA A 679 4.13 -1.29 -26.25
CA ALA A 679 4.61 -2.60 -26.71
C ALA A 679 5.03 -2.58 -28.19
N PHE A 680 4.36 -1.78 -29.04
CA PHE A 680 4.71 -1.60 -30.46
C PHE A 680 6.09 -0.95 -30.67
N LYS A 681 6.52 -0.09 -29.73
CA LYS A 681 7.84 0.54 -29.81
C LYS A 681 9.00 -0.39 -29.45
N VAL A 682 8.74 -1.58 -28.89
CA VAL A 682 9.76 -2.42 -28.24
C VAL A 682 9.84 -3.84 -28.84
N GLY A 683 9.13 -4.13 -29.94
CA GLY A 683 9.20 -5.46 -30.59
C GLY A 683 8.64 -6.62 -29.73
N LYS A 684 7.74 -6.33 -28.79
CA LYS A 684 7.22 -7.28 -27.78
C LYS A 684 6.07 -8.19 -28.24
N LEU A 685 5.73 -8.20 -29.53
CA LEU A 685 4.55 -8.92 -30.07
C LEU A 685 4.87 -10.32 -30.63
N GLN A 686 6.08 -10.83 -30.42
CA GLN A 686 6.43 -12.19 -30.82
C GLN A 686 5.55 -13.19 -30.03
N GLY A 687 4.74 -14.00 -30.74
CA GLY A 687 3.79 -14.98 -30.15
C GLY A 687 2.30 -14.59 -30.20
N TYR A 688 1.95 -13.42 -30.77
CA TYR A 688 0.57 -12.96 -31.00
C TYR A 688 0.22 -12.95 -32.50
N SER A 689 -1.05 -13.18 -32.86
CA SER A 689 -1.47 -13.48 -34.24
C SER A 689 -1.08 -12.43 -35.27
N LYS A 690 -0.55 -12.87 -36.42
CA LYS A 690 -0.24 -12.01 -37.58
C LYS A 690 -1.47 -11.38 -38.25
N GLU A 691 -2.68 -11.80 -37.91
CA GLU A 691 -3.93 -11.38 -38.55
C GLU A 691 -4.57 -10.15 -37.89
N GLY A 692 -3.96 -9.55 -36.86
CA GLY A 692 -4.47 -8.30 -36.30
C GLY A 692 -3.62 -7.69 -35.18
N ILE A 693 -3.64 -6.36 -35.10
CA ILE A 693 -3.10 -5.60 -33.98
C ILE A 693 -4.23 -5.41 -32.96
N PRO A 694 -4.11 -5.91 -31.71
CA PRO A 694 -5.14 -5.72 -30.69
C PRO A 694 -5.23 -4.23 -30.32
N LEU A 695 -6.40 -3.60 -30.47
CA LEU A 695 -6.62 -2.16 -30.22
C LEU A 695 -6.87 -1.80 -28.74
N SER A 696 -7.01 -2.83 -27.92
CA SER A 696 -7.09 -2.96 -26.45
C SER A 696 -6.59 -4.40 -26.18
N PRO A 697 -6.29 -4.91 -24.98
CA PRO A 697 -6.03 -6.36 -24.86
C PRO A 697 -7.14 -7.24 -25.50
N ASP A 698 -8.28 -6.65 -25.86
CA ASP A 698 -9.57 -7.31 -25.91
C ASP A 698 -10.47 -6.91 -27.07
N ILE A 699 -10.01 -6.02 -27.95
CA ILE A 699 -10.65 -5.87 -29.26
C ILE A 699 -9.92 -6.81 -30.21
N LEU A 700 -10.32 -8.08 -30.22
CA LEU A 700 -10.40 -8.78 -31.51
C LEU A 700 -11.66 -8.22 -32.17
N PHE A 701 -11.44 -7.23 -33.01
CA PHE A 701 -11.94 -7.47 -34.33
C PHE A 701 -10.82 -8.20 -35.08
N HIS A 702 -11.17 -9.28 -35.76
CA HIS A 702 -10.61 -9.54 -37.09
C HIS A 702 -11.07 -8.41 -38.03
N VAL A 703 -10.66 -7.18 -37.74
CA VAL A 703 -10.83 -6.01 -38.60
C VAL A 703 -9.43 -5.50 -38.75
N SER A 704 -8.76 -6.05 -39.76
CA SER A 704 -7.56 -5.49 -40.34
C SER A 704 -7.72 -3.98 -40.55
N HIS A 705 -6.60 -3.28 -40.65
CA HIS A 705 -6.61 -1.85 -40.97
C HIS A 705 -7.47 -1.55 -42.22
N GLU A 706 -7.47 -2.46 -43.19
CA GLU A 706 -8.28 -2.39 -44.40
C GLU A 706 -9.79 -2.54 -44.12
N GLU A 707 -10.20 -3.51 -43.31
CA GLU A 707 -11.59 -3.67 -42.88
C GLU A 707 -12.06 -2.46 -42.05
N ALA A 708 -11.19 -1.85 -41.23
CA ALA A 708 -11.53 -0.65 -40.46
C ALA A 708 -11.78 0.54 -41.39
N ILE A 709 -10.94 0.72 -42.41
CA ILE A 709 -11.14 1.73 -43.45
C ILE A 709 -12.44 1.47 -44.22
N ASN A 710 -12.73 0.21 -44.56
CA ASN A 710 -13.95 -0.16 -45.27
C ASN A 710 -15.20 0.11 -44.45
N ILE A 711 -15.20 -0.20 -43.15
CA ILE A 711 -16.28 0.14 -42.23
C ILE A 711 -16.48 1.66 -42.17
N LEU A 712 -15.40 2.43 -42.02
CA LEU A 712 -15.46 3.90 -41.99
C LEU A 712 -16.04 4.47 -43.30
N LYS A 713 -15.71 3.86 -44.45
CA LYS A 713 -16.22 4.26 -45.76
C LYS A 713 -17.71 3.92 -45.92
N ILE A 714 -18.14 2.72 -45.53
CA ILE A 714 -19.55 2.33 -45.52
C ILE A 714 -20.36 3.28 -44.64
N LEU A 715 -19.83 3.63 -43.47
CA LEU A 715 -20.47 4.56 -42.53
C LEU A 715 -20.48 6.02 -43.02
N SER A 716 -19.49 6.46 -43.80
CA SER A 716 -19.49 7.81 -44.40
C SER A 716 -20.51 7.96 -45.51
N ASP A 717 -20.76 6.87 -46.24
CA ASP A 717 -21.71 6.83 -47.36
C ASP A 717 -23.16 6.58 -46.88
N TYR A 718 -23.33 6.07 -45.65
CA TYR A 718 -24.63 5.84 -45.03
C TYR A 718 -25.35 7.14 -44.67
N LYS A 719 -26.51 7.36 -45.29
CA LYS A 719 -27.49 8.38 -44.88
C LYS A 719 -28.71 7.70 -44.26
N PRO A 720 -29.14 8.07 -43.05
CA PRO A 720 -30.32 7.48 -42.44
C PRO A 720 -31.54 7.76 -43.32
N ILE A 721 -32.21 6.71 -43.77
CA ILE A 721 -33.48 6.80 -44.48
C ILE A 721 -34.53 7.09 -43.41
N GLN A 722 -35.16 8.27 -43.49
CA GLN A 722 -36.22 8.71 -42.57
C GLN A 722 -37.47 7.85 -42.68
#